data_AF-A0A7X8HUK7-F1
#
_entry.id   AF-A0A7X8HUK7-F1
#
_cell.length_a   1.000
_cell.length_b   1.000
_cell.length_c   1.000
_cell.angle_alpha   90.00
_cell.angle_beta   90.00
_cell.angle_gamma   90.00
#
_symmetry.space_group_name_H-M   'P 1'
#
loop_
_entity.id
_entity.type
_entity.pdbx_description
1 polymer ?
#
loop_
_entity_poly.entity_id
_entity_poly.type
_entity_poly.pdbx_seq_one_letter_code
_entity_poly.pdbx_strand_id
1 'polypeptide(L)'
;MQRTRQILYLIIILIFKLTSLVVASHSTFSVPYHSYTYDFWSEPVEAPQVYQSSRVIYGDHLGIGNFRKPQDLFAWKDSLVYIADTGNNRIVVMDREWNLIRVISSFENNGIKDTFNQPHGIHVTEEGLLYIADRDNSRIVVLNETGELVRIIGSPVSGNEELFNPNFKYFPTKISVDNVGRTYVIADKVYEGIMEFDLAGNFRGFIGAPRVNPNLIDYIWRRFSPKARQERLSLILPTEYSNLHVDERGFIYTTVASGQIRREEAVRRLNPAGADVLKREGFASPIGDYGSSLRDAKGEYVLPGSSFVDIWSRENGIYSVLDKERGRIFTYDNYGDLLYVFGGKGNNRGNFLSPVALTVMDNYVLVLDDQLNNITVFTPTIYQKLIHTALALYNQGLYQESAQVWSQVKETNANYDLAYTGIGKARMQEDNFLEAMINFKLGQDRNNYSKAFELYRKEVIEANIYRYVAIVLLLYLLLSKRKKIYKKVGERLAPLVQKGVVLSEHAAMRYIRGEDRTLAGYIKGKLGILYLYLIKIVDGLAYARYVIFHPFDGFWDLKHEKRGNIPAATVLLFLVASTYVIQKQYMGFIFNSNDLAKINILLEFCSVLIPFMLWVIVNWSLTTLMEGKGTFKDIYIASAYAFTPIILINIPVTIVSNYLIAEEGVLVFSFIAISLLWALFLLFFGTMTIHQYDSGKNILVSVLVILGIAFTMFIGVLFFNLGEQVIRFVSEIYNEVFLRL
;
A
#
# COMPACT_ATOMS: atom_id res chain seq x y z
N MET A 1 -54.46 -43.89 -24.65
CA MET A 1 -54.05 -42.59 -25.23
C MET A 1 -54.57 -41.35 -24.48
N GLN A 2 -55.78 -41.32 -23.91
CA GLN A 2 -56.26 -40.12 -23.18
C GLN A 2 -55.43 -39.75 -21.93
N ARG A 3 -55.11 -40.72 -21.05
CA ARG A 3 -54.31 -40.45 -19.83
C ARG A 3 -52.91 -39.88 -20.12
N THR A 4 -52.23 -40.35 -21.18
CA THR A 4 -50.92 -39.81 -21.57
C THR A 4 -51.01 -38.37 -22.10
N ARG A 5 -52.08 -37.99 -22.80
CA ARG A 5 -52.32 -36.58 -23.17
C ARG A 5 -52.58 -35.69 -21.95
N GLN A 6 -53.36 -36.15 -20.97
CA GLN A 6 -53.60 -35.38 -19.74
C GLN A 6 -52.33 -35.14 -18.91
N ILE A 7 -51.47 -36.16 -18.78
CA ILE A 7 -50.16 -36.01 -18.10
C ILE A 7 -49.27 -35.03 -18.87
N LEU A 8 -49.22 -35.09 -20.20
CA LEU A 8 -48.43 -34.15 -21.00
C LEU A 8 -48.94 -32.70 -20.86
N TYR A 9 -50.25 -32.49 -20.85
CA TYR A 9 -50.84 -31.15 -20.59
C TYR A 9 -50.53 -30.64 -19.18
N LEU A 10 -50.58 -31.49 -18.15
CA LEU A 10 -50.20 -31.14 -16.78
C LEU A 10 -48.71 -30.76 -16.68
N ILE A 11 -47.82 -31.50 -17.35
CA ILE A 11 -46.39 -31.19 -17.43
C ILE A 11 -46.15 -29.86 -18.15
N ILE A 12 -46.82 -29.61 -19.28
CA ILE A 12 -46.70 -28.35 -20.02
C ILE A 12 -47.19 -27.17 -19.17
N ILE A 13 -48.33 -27.29 -18.47
CA ILE A 13 -48.83 -26.24 -17.56
C ILE A 13 -47.89 -26.03 -16.37
N LEU A 14 -47.28 -27.10 -15.84
CA LEU A 14 -46.30 -27.00 -14.75
C LEU A 14 -45.01 -26.30 -15.22
N ILE A 15 -44.52 -26.62 -16.42
CA ILE A 15 -43.37 -25.94 -17.04
C ILE A 15 -43.71 -24.46 -17.28
N PHE A 16 -44.90 -24.14 -17.81
CA PHE A 16 -45.32 -22.75 -18.04
C PHE A 16 -45.50 -21.94 -16.75
N LYS A 17 -45.89 -22.60 -15.65
CA LYS A 17 -45.92 -21.99 -14.31
C LYS A 17 -44.53 -21.85 -13.66
N LEU A 18 -43.60 -22.77 -13.92
CA LEU A 18 -42.21 -22.63 -13.49
C LEU A 18 -41.49 -21.50 -14.23
N THR A 19 -41.68 -21.40 -15.56
CA THR A 19 -41.04 -20.33 -16.35
C THR A 19 -41.61 -18.95 -16.04
N SER A 20 -42.91 -18.83 -15.76
CA SER A 20 -43.52 -17.56 -15.33
C SER A 20 -43.14 -17.13 -13.91
N LEU A 21 -42.66 -18.05 -13.05
CA LEU A 21 -42.05 -17.67 -11.76
C LEU A 21 -40.63 -17.10 -11.90
N VAL A 22 -39.96 -17.30 -13.04
CA VAL A 22 -38.58 -16.82 -13.29
C VAL A 22 -38.55 -15.42 -13.94
N VAL A 23 -39.71 -14.90 -14.40
CA VAL A 23 -39.84 -13.54 -14.94
C VAL A 23 -40.34 -12.54 -13.88
N ALA A 24 -39.94 -12.75 -12.63
CA ALA A 24 -39.80 -11.66 -11.66
C ALA A 24 -38.41 -11.02 -11.86
N SER A 25 -38.17 -10.44 -13.04
CA SER A 25 -37.01 -9.63 -13.33
C SER A 25 -37.08 -8.38 -12.44
N HIS A 26 -36.50 -8.50 -11.24
CA HIS A 26 -36.13 -7.35 -10.45
C HIS A 26 -35.22 -6.54 -11.36
N SER A 27 -35.67 -5.35 -11.75
CA SER A 27 -34.79 -4.34 -12.31
C SER A 27 -33.87 -3.89 -11.17
N THR A 28 -32.82 -4.67 -10.93
CA THR A 28 -31.66 -4.24 -10.16
C THR A 28 -31.15 -3.00 -10.85
N PHE A 29 -31.42 -1.85 -10.25
CA PHE A 29 -31.02 -0.56 -10.78
C PHE A 29 -29.50 -0.50 -10.72
N SER A 30 -28.82 -0.93 -11.78
CA SER A 30 -27.37 -1.01 -11.82
C SER A 30 -26.81 0.40 -11.81
N VAL A 31 -26.26 0.77 -10.65
CA VAL A 31 -25.55 2.03 -10.47
C VAL A 31 -24.35 2.01 -11.42
N PRO A 32 -24.15 3.04 -12.27
CA PRO A 32 -23.18 2.99 -13.38
C PRO A 32 -21.72 3.27 -12.97
N TYR A 33 -21.45 3.19 -11.67
CA TYR A 33 -20.16 3.34 -11.02
C TYR A 33 -20.07 2.39 -9.83
N HIS A 34 -18.85 1.96 -9.54
CA HIS A 34 -18.56 1.02 -8.46
C HIS A 34 -18.23 1.77 -7.16
N SER A 35 -18.43 1.09 -6.03
CA SER A 35 -17.83 1.49 -4.75
C SER A 35 -16.77 0.46 -4.37
N TYR A 36 -15.64 0.91 -3.84
CA TYR A 36 -14.55 0.02 -3.44
C TYR A 36 -13.67 0.66 -2.37
N THR A 37 -12.82 -0.17 -1.77
CA THR A 37 -11.76 0.19 -0.82
C THR A 37 -10.45 -0.42 -1.30
N TYR A 38 -9.34 -0.14 -0.61
CA TYR A 38 -8.09 -0.88 -0.80
C TYR A 38 -7.86 -1.84 0.36
N ASP A 39 -7.37 -3.04 0.06
CA ASP A 39 -6.83 -3.94 1.09
C ASP A 39 -5.44 -3.51 1.56
N PHE A 40 -4.91 -4.20 2.56
CA PHE A 40 -3.53 -4.00 3.05
C PHE A 40 -2.45 -4.05 1.96
N TRP A 41 -2.66 -4.79 0.86
CA TRP A 41 -1.71 -4.91 -0.26
C TRP A 41 -1.92 -3.85 -1.34
N SER A 42 -2.79 -2.87 -1.10
CA SER A 42 -3.18 -1.82 -2.06
C SER A 42 -3.89 -2.34 -3.32
N GLU A 43 -4.51 -3.52 -3.25
CA GLU A 43 -5.39 -4.04 -4.30
C GLU A 43 -6.82 -3.51 -4.10
N PRO A 44 -7.53 -3.10 -5.17
CA PRO A 44 -8.89 -2.60 -5.06
C PRO A 44 -9.88 -3.74 -4.76
N VAL A 45 -10.65 -3.58 -3.69
CA VAL A 45 -11.67 -4.54 -3.25
C VAL A 45 -13.06 -3.91 -3.36
N GLU A 46 -13.91 -4.51 -4.20
CA GLU A 46 -15.31 -4.10 -4.36
C GLU A 46 -16.04 -4.04 -3.01
N ALA A 47 -16.77 -2.95 -2.80
CA ALA A 47 -17.52 -2.67 -1.58
C ALA A 47 -19.00 -2.43 -1.89
N PRO A 48 -19.92 -2.65 -0.93
CA PRO A 48 -21.31 -2.26 -1.07
C PRO A 48 -21.45 -0.78 -1.41
N GLN A 49 -22.48 -0.45 -2.19
CA GLN A 49 -22.66 0.90 -2.69
C GLN A 49 -22.77 1.92 -1.53
N VAL A 50 -21.84 2.87 -1.46
CA VAL A 50 -21.78 3.84 -0.35
C VAL A 50 -22.72 5.03 -0.60
N TYR A 51 -22.74 5.51 -1.85
CA TYR A 51 -23.54 6.65 -2.27
C TYR A 51 -24.28 6.34 -3.57
N GLN A 52 -25.55 6.73 -3.64
CA GLN A 52 -26.40 6.55 -4.83
C GLN A 52 -26.81 7.91 -5.41
N SER A 53 -26.69 8.10 -6.72
CA SER A 53 -27.14 9.31 -7.41
C SER A 53 -28.67 9.40 -7.36
N SER A 54 -29.19 10.40 -6.63
CA SER A 54 -30.63 10.59 -6.42
C SER A 54 -31.24 11.61 -7.38
N ARG A 55 -30.49 12.66 -7.72
CA ARG A 55 -30.93 13.76 -8.59
C ARG A 55 -29.75 14.29 -9.42
N VAL A 56 -30.06 14.81 -10.61
CA VAL A 56 -29.14 15.62 -11.42
C VAL A 56 -29.88 16.91 -11.79
N ILE A 57 -29.21 18.05 -11.63
CA ILE A 57 -29.82 19.39 -11.69
C ILE A 57 -29.11 20.20 -12.78
N TYR A 58 -29.90 20.75 -13.68
CA TYR A 58 -29.46 21.58 -14.80
C TYR A 58 -30.09 22.97 -14.66
N GLY A 59 -29.43 24.00 -15.17
CA GLY A 59 -29.91 25.39 -15.06
C GLY A 59 -31.19 25.68 -15.86
N ASP A 60 -31.45 24.93 -16.94
CA ASP A 60 -32.70 25.02 -17.71
C ASP A 60 -33.92 24.53 -16.90
N HIS A 61 -33.79 23.46 -16.12
CA HIS A 61 -34.82 22.96 -15.21
C HIS A 61 -35.24 23.99 -14.15
N LEU A 62 -34.36 24.95 -13.83
CA LEU A 62 -34.60 26.04 -12.88
C LEU A 62 -35.17 27.31 -13.55
N GLY A 63 -35.40 27.29 -14.87
CA GLY A 63 -35.88 28.44 -15.63
C GLY A 63 -34.84 29.54 -15.87
N ILE A 64 -33.56 29.32 -15.51
CA ILE A 64 -32.48 30.32 -15.64
C ILE A 64 -31.60 30.11 -16.87
N GLY A 65 -31.92 29.11 -17.70
CA GLY A 65 -31.07 28.63 -18.79
C GLY A 65 -29.86 27.83 -18.29
N ASN A 66 -29.24 27.05 -19.17
CA ASN A 66 -28.14 26.17 -18.82
C ASN A 66 -27.00 26.89 -18.06
N PHE A 67 -26.43 26.20 -17.07
CA PHE A 67 -25.14 26.59 -16.51
C PHE A 67 -24.08 26.59 -17.62
N ARG A 68 -23.02 27.38 -17.44
CA ARG A 68 -21.96 27.53 -18.44
C ARG A 68 -20.59 27.53 -17.77
N LYS A 69 -19.86 26.42 -17.86
CA LYS A 69 -18.58 26.19 -17.18
C LYS A 69 -18.61 26.62 -15.69
N PRO A 70 -19.64 26.25 -14.91
CA PRO A 70 -19.69 26.63 -13.50
C PRO A 70 -18.46 26.07 -12.77
N GLN A 71 -17.80 26.85 -11.90
CA GLN A 71 -16.50 26.49 -11.32
C GLN A 71 -16.53 26.08 -9.85
N ASP A 72 -17.49 26.57 -9.05
CA ASP A 72 -17.55 26.29 -7.61
C ASP A 72 -18.98 26.20 -7.08
N LEU A 73 -19.16 25.49 -5.96
CA LEU A 73 -20.43 25.25 -5.30
C LEU A 73 -20.25 25.23 -3.77
N PHE A 74 -21.22 25.75 -3.01
CA PHE A 74 -21.13 25.84 -1.55
C PHE A 74 -22.50 25.64 -0.90
N ALA A 75 -22.64 24.64 -0.02
CA ALA A 75 -23.83 24.50 0.83
C ALA A 75 -23.65 25.27 2.15
N TRP A 76 -24.67 26.04 2.55
CA TRP A 76 -24.64 26.89 3.74
C TRP A 76 -25.74 26.52 4.74
N LYS A 77 -25.33 26.23 5.98
CA LYS A 77 -26.19 25.83 7.11
C LYS A 77 -27.22 24.76 6.74
N ASP A 78 -26.82 23.85 5.85
CA ASP A 78 -27.73 22.84 5.32
C ASP A 78 -28.71 23.33 4.24
N SER A 79 -29.08 24.61 4.31
CA SER A 79 -30.36 25.15 3.85
C SER A 79 -30.35 25.75 2.45
N LEU A 80 -29.22 26.32 2.03
CA LEU A 80 -29.05 26.97 0.73
C LEU A 80 -27.81 26.44 0.04
N VAL A 81 -27.90 26.23 -1.28
CA VAL A 81 -26.76 25.92 -2.13
C VAL A 81 -26.50 27.10 -3.05
N TYR A 82 -25.27 27.62 -2.98
CA TYR A 82 -24.73 28.68 -3.81
C TYR A 82 -23.87 28.06 -4.91
N ILE A 83 -23.94 28.59 -6.13
CA ILE A 83 -23.20 28.08 -7.30
C ILE A 83 -22.60 29.26 -8.06
N ALA A 84 -21.31 29.20 -8.37
CA ALA A 84 -20.65 30.11 -9.28
C ALA A 84 -20.88 29.66 -10.74
N ASP A 85 -21.88 30.23 -11.40
CA ASP A 85 -22.18 29.98 -12.81
C ASP A 85 -21.30 30.89 -13.69
N THR A 86 -20.00 30.58 -13.65
CA THR A 86 -18.87 31.41 -14.09
C THR A 86 -19.00 31.96 -15.51
N GLY A 87 -19.31 31.12 -16.49
CA GLY A 87 -19.44 31.54 -17.89
C GLY A 87 -20.69 32.37 -18.19
N ASN A 88 -21.61 32.47 -17.23
CA ASN A 88 -22.77 33.36 -17.25
C ASN A 88 -22.62 34.56 -16.29
N ASN A 89 -21.44 34.76 -15.68
CA ASN A 89 -21.11 35.88 -14.77
C ASN A 89 -22.14 36.11 -13.65
N ARG A 90 -22.62 35.03 -13.02
CA ARG A 90 -23.67 35.09 -11.98
C ARG A 90 -23.47 34.05 -10.88
N ILE A 91 -24.00 34.36 -9.69
CA ILE A 91 -24.18 33.38 -8.61
C ILE A 91 -25.65 32.93 -8.61
N VAL A 92 -25.87 31.62 -8.55
CA VAL A 92 -27.20 31.01 -8.45
C VAL A 92 -27.40 30.48 -7.04
N VAL A 93 -28.57 30.72 -6.45
CA VAL A 93 -28.91 30.28 -5.08
C VAL A 93 -30.20 29.49 -5.09
N MET A 94 -30.18 28.32 -4.47
CA MET A 94 -31.31 27.38 -4.38
C MET A 94 -31.48 26.83 -2.96
N ASP A 95 -32.67 26.28 -2.65
CA ASP A 95 -32.98 25.62 -1.37
C ASP A 95 -32.66 24.11 -1.38
N ARG A 96 -32.91 23.42 -0.24
CA ARG A 96 -32.73 21.96 -0.09
C ARG A 96 -33.63 21.14 -1.02
N GLU A 97 -34.78 21.70 -1.40
CA GLU A 97 -35.77 21.11 -2.31
C GLU A 97 -35.39 21.28 -3.80
N TRP A 98 -34.32 22.04 -4.05
CA TRP A 98 -33.71 22.38 -5.33
C TRP A 98 -34.53 23.36 -6.19
N ASN A 99 -35.32 24.22 -5.53
CA ASN A 99 -35.99 25.37 -6.17
C ASN A 99 -35.04 26.56 -6.26
N LEU A 100 -35.20 27.39 -7.28
CA LEU A 100 -34.48 28.65 -7.40
C LEU A 100 -34.97 29.66 -6.35
N ILE A 101 -34.07 30.15 -5.51
CA ILE A 101 -34.34 31.24 -4.57
C ILE A 101 -33.98 32.59 -5.19
N ARG A 102 -32.79 32.72 -5.80
CA ARG A 102 -32.36 33.95 -6.49
C ARG A 102 -31.21 33.71 -7.48
N VAL A 103 -31.01 34.70 -8.34
CA VAL A 103 -29.82 34.85 -9.19
C VAL A 103 -29.20 36.22 -8.90
N ILE A 104 -27.91 36.24 -8.57
CA ILE A 104 -27.14 37.46 -8.34
C ILE A 104 -26.20 37.64 -9.52
N SER A 105 -26.47 38.61 -10.40
CA SER A 105 -25.62 38.96 -11.56
C SER A 105 -25.00 40.36 -11.46
N SER A 106 -25.39 41.11 -10.45
CA SER A 106 -24.94 42.49 -10.20
C SER A 106 -25.23 42.90 -8.76
N PHE A 107 -24.48 43.87 -8.27
CA PHE A 107 -24.68 44.52 -6.96
C PHE A 107 -24.52 46.04 -7.10
N GLU A 108 -24.93 46.79 -6.08
CA GLU A 108 -24.69 48.23 -6.03
C GLU A 108 -23.33 48.52 -5.35
N ASN A 109 -22.53 49.36 -5.99
CA ASN A 109 -21.22 49.79 -5.52
C ASN A 109 -21.19 51.33 -5.56
N ASN A 110 -21.40 51.97 -4.41
CA ASN A 110 -21.46 53.44 -4.28
C ASN A 110 -22.45 54.11 -5.26
N GLY A 111 -23.68 53.58 -5.37
CA GLY A 111 -24.70 54.09 -6.31
C GLY A 111 -24.52 53.68 -7.77
N ILE A 112 -23.45 52.95 -8.11
CA ILE A 112 -23.18 52.44 -9.47
C ILE A 112 -23.46 50.94 -9.50
N LYS A 113 -24.17 50.47 -10.53
CA LYS A 113 -24.41 49.05 -10.76
C LYS A 113 -23.11 48.38 -11.24
N ASP A 114 -22.63 47.42 -10.48
CA ASP A 114 -21.41 46.64 -10.72
C ASP A 114 -21.76 45.18 -11.04
N THR A 115 -20.87 44.45 -11.73
CA THR A 115 -21.13 43.09 -12.27
C THR A 115 -19.92 42.19 -12.14
N PHE A 116 -20.15 40.88 -11.97
CA PHE A 116 -19.08 39.89 -11.94
C PHE A 116 -18.46 39.64 -13.32
N ASN A 117 -17.22 39.15 -13.33
CA ASN A 117 -16.49 38.72 -14.51
C ASN A 117 -15.66 37.47 -14.18
N GLN A 118 -16.11 36.32 -14.70
CA GLN A 118 -15.60 34.99 -14.34
C GLN A 118 -15.55 34.77 -12.80
N PRO A 119 -16.69 34.81 -12.10
CA PRO A 119 -16.71 34.42 -10.68
C PRO A 119 -16.32 32.94 -10.56
N HIS A 120 -15.23 32.65 -9.85
CA HIS A 120 -14.72 31.28 -9.68
C HIS A 120 -15.14 30.71 -8.33
N GLY A 121 -14.37 30.97 -7.27
CA GLY A 121 -14.62 30.44 -5.93
C GLY A 121 -15.68 31.20 -5.15
N ILE A 122 -16.42 30.47 -4.31
CA ILE A 122 -17.41 31.02 -3.38
C ILE A 122 -17.31 30.42 -1.99
N HIS A 123 -17.65 31.21 -0.98
CA HIS A 123 -17.72 30.76 0.41
C HIS A 123 -18.78 31.57 1.18
N VAL A 124 -19.57 30.93 2.03
CA VAL A 124 -20.55 31.62 2.87
C VAL A 124 -20.25 31.35 4.35
N THR A 125 -19.97 32.43 5.07
CA THR A 125 -19.65 32.43 6.52
C THR A 125 -20.87 32.09 7.38
N GLU A 126 -20.65 31.75 8.65
CA GLU A 126 -21.74 31.53 9.62
C GLU A 126 -22.62 32.77 9.82
N GLU A 127 -22.10 33.98 9.62
CA GLU A 127 -22.85 35.24 9.65
C GLU A 127 -23.63 35.52 8.36
N GLY A 128 -23.62 34.59 7.38
CA GLY A 128 -24.33 34.70 6.12
C GLY A 128 -23.67 35.63 5.09
N LEU A 129 -22.43 36.06 5.32
CA LEU A 129 -21.66 36.83 4.34
C LEU A 129 -21.14 35.90 3.25
N LEU A 130 -21.50 36.19 2.00
CA LEU A 130 -21.09 35.51 0.78
C LEU A 130 -19.83 36.19 0.20
N TYR A 131 -18.72 35.46 0.17
CA TYR A 131 -17.46 35.87 -0.46
C TYR A 131 -17.40 35.26 -1.86
N ILE A 132 -17.05 36.07 -2.87
CA ILE A 132 -17.00 35.70 -4.28
C ILE A 132 -15.65 36.09 -4.87
N ALA A 133 -14.90 35.12 -5.40
CA ALA A 133 -13.68 35.36 -6.16
C ALA A 133 -14.05 35.85 -7.57
N ASP A 134 -14.13 37.17 -7.74
CA ASP A 134 -14.46 37.84 -8.99
C ASP A 134 -13.19 37.93 -9.87
N ARG A 135 -12.77 36.77 -10.39
CA ARG A 135 -11.41 36.47 -10.85
C ARG A 135 -10.88 37.52 -11.82
N ASP A 136 -11.59 37.74 -12.92
CA ASP A 136 -11.09 38.58 -14.03
C ASP A 136 -11.26 40.08 -13.75
N ASN A 137 -11.96 40.44 -12.66
CA ASN A 137 -11.97 41.78 -12.07
C ASN A 137 -10.91 41.96 -10.97
N SER A 138 -10.05 40.94 -10.71
CA SER A 138 -8.94 40.98 -9.75
C SER A 138 -9.34 41.42 -8.33
N ARG A 139 -10.48 40.91 -7.83
CA ARG A 139 -11.03 41.27 -6.52
C ARG A 139 -11.81 40.13 -5.88
N ILE A 140 -12.08 40.26 -4.58
CA ILE A 140 -13.09 39.48 -3.87
C ILE A 140 -14.24 40.41 -3.49
N VAL A 141 -15.46 40.01 -3.83
CA VAL A 141 -16.68 40.74 -3.47
C VAL A 141 -17.31 40.05 -2.25
N VAL A 142 -17.67 40.82 -1.22
CA VAL A 142 -18.36 40.32 -0.03
C VAL A 142 -19.77 40.92 0.02
N LEU A 143 -20.77 40.06 -0.12
CA LEU A 143 -22.19 40.41 -0.04
C LEU A 143 -22.79 39.90 1.28
N ASN A 144 -23.85 40.55 1.76
CA ASN A 144 -24.65 40.05 2.89
C ASN A 144 -25.74 39.06 2.42
N GLU A 145 -26.55 38.57 3.36
CA GLU A 145 -27.66 37.66 3.08
C GLU A 145 -28.72 38.23 2.13
N THR A 146 -28.89 39.54 1.99
CA THR A 146 -29.85 40.16 1.04
C THR A 146 -29.26 40.35 -0.37
N GLY A 147 -27.93 40.30 -0.51
CA GLY A 147 -27.19 40.53 -1.76
C GLY A 147 -26.62 41.94 -1.91
N GLU A 148 -26.65 42.75 -0.86
CA GLU A 148 -26.06 44.08 -0.80
C GLU A 148 -24.55 43.99 -0.54
N LEU A 149 -23.80 44.96 -1.08
CA LEU A 149 -22.34 45.01 -0.94
C LEU A 149 -21.92 45.39 0.48
N VAL A 150 -21.15 44.52 1.14
CA VAL A 150 -20.55 44.79 2.45
C VAL A 150 -19.15 45.36 2.30
N ARG A 151 -18.29 44.71 1.48
CA ARG A 151 -16.94 45.21 1.15
C ARG A 151 -16.37 44.55 -0.11
N ILE A 152 -15.32 45.15 -0.65
CA ILE A 152 -14.47 44.58 -1.70
C ILE A 152 -13.06 44.43 -1.14
N ILE A 153 -12.45 43.25 -1.29
CA ILE A 153 -11.03 43.01 -1.01
C ILE A 153 -10.27 43.07 -2.34
N GLY A 154 -9.32 44.01 -2.43
CA GLY A 154 -8.54 44.26 -3.65
C GLY A 154 -7.33 43.35 -3.82
N SER A 155 -6.49 43.68 -4.80
CA SER A 155 -5.23 42.99 -5.03
C SER A 155 -4.26 43.17 -3.85
N PRO A 156 -3.61 42.09 -3.36
CA PRO A 156 -2.66 42.16 -2.24
C PRO A 156 -1.37 42.93 -2.56
N VAL A 157 -1.11 43.21 -3.85
CA VAL A 157 0.09 43.93 -4.33
C VAL A 157 0.18 45.35 -3.79
N SER A 158 -0.96 46.02 -3.63
CA SER A 158 -1.02 47.43 -3.20
C SER A 158 -0.52 47.57 -1.76
N GLY A 159 0.63 48.24 -1.58
CA GLY A 159 1.30 48.37 -0.29
C GLY A 159 2.16 47.16 0.13
N ASN A 160 2.33 46.17 -0.76
CA ASN A 160 3.21 45.01 -0.55
C ASN A 160 4.04 44.72 -1.82
N GLU A 161 4.36 45.73 -2.62
CA GLU A 161 4.94 45.60 -3.96
C GLU A 161 6.28 44.82 -3.96
N GLU A 162 7.02 44.85 -2.85
CA GLU A 162 8.27 44.11 -2.64
C GLU A 162 8.09 42.57 -2.55
N LEU A 163 6.88 42.09 -2.22
CA LEU A 163 6.58 40.66 -2.07
C LEU A 163 6.11 39.99 -3.36
N PHE A 164 5.86 40.76 -4.42
CA PHE A 164 5.27 40.27 -5.67
C PHE A 164 6.16 40.53 -6.88
N ASN A 165 6.08 39.65 -7.88
CA ASN A 165 6.71 39.90 -9.18
C ASN A 165 6.04 41.13 -9.84
N PRO A 166 6.77 42.08 -10.47
CA PRO A 166 6.19 43.22 -11.17
C PRO A 166 5.16 42.88 -12.26
N ASN A 167 5.18 41.65 -12.79
CA ASN A 167 4.21 41.15 -13.78
C ASN A 167 3.08 40.31 -13.16
N PHE A 168 3.01 40.20 -11.83
CA PHE A 168 1.97 39.45 -11.14
C PHE A 168 0.59 40.09 -11.38
N LYS A 169 -0.41 39.23 -11.60
CA LYS A 169 -1.81 39.64 -11.71
C LYS A 169 -2.62 38.80 -10.74
N TYR A 170 -3.37 39.48 -9.87
CA TYR A 170 -4.19 38.82 -8.89
C TYR A 170 -5.44 38.24 -9.57
N PHE A 171 -5.51 36.92 -9.64
CA PHE A 171 -6.64 36.16 -10.17
C PHE A 171 -7.10 35.16 -9.11
N PRO A 172 -7.91 35.58 -8.12
CA PRO A 172 -8.40 34.67 -7.08
C PRO A 172 -9.25 33.56 -7.71
N THR A 173 -9.08 32.32 -7.24
CA THR A 173 -9.72 31.12 -7.78
C THR A 173 -10.53 30.36 -6.75
N LYS A 174 -10.04 30.21 -5.50
CA LYS A 174 -10.76 29.62 -4.37
C LYS A 174 -10.62 30.51 -3.13
N ILE A 175 -11.68 30.56 -2.33
CA ILE A 175 -11.74 31.26 -1.04
C ILE A 175 -12.29 30.28 0.01
N SER A 176 -11.78 30.37 1.24
CA SER A 176 -12.47 29.88 2.43
C SER A 176 -12.21 30.85 3.60
N VAL A 177 -13.14 30.94 4.55
CA VAL A 177 -13.05 31.84 5.70
C VAL A 177 -13.14 30.99 6.97
N ASP A 178 -12.34 31.28 7.99
CA ASP A 178 -12.48 30.61 9.29
C ASP A 178 -13.53 31.26 10.19
N ASN A 179 -13.84 30.58 11.30
CA ASN A 179 -14.75 31.06 12.34
C ASN A 179 -14.28 32.32 13.10
N VAL A 180 -13.07 32.85 12.80
CA VAL A 180 -12.56 34.13 13.31
C VAL A 180 -12.67 35.22 12.22
N GLY A 181 -13.12 34.89 11.01
CA GLY A 181 -13.25 35.81 9.88
C GLY A 181 -11.95 36.04 9.09
N ARG A 182 -10.90 35.24 9.31
CA ARG A 182 -9.69 35.29 8.47
C ARG A 182 -9.97 34.62 7.15
N THR A 183 -9.56 35.26 6.06
CA THR A 183 -9.87 34.83 4.69
C THR A 183 -8.63 34.23 4.04
N TYR A 184 -8.75 32.98 3.57
CA TYR A 184 -7.70 32.23 2.90
C TYR A 184 -8.02 32.12 1.41
N VAL A 185 -7.05 32.44 0.56
CA VAL A 185 -7.26 32.56 -0.89
C VAL A 185 -6.17 31.82 -1.67
N ILE A 186 -6.58 31.02 -2.66
CA ILE A 186 -5.71 30.54 -3.73
C ILE A 186 -5.94 31.41 -4.96
N ALA A 187 -4.87 31.81 -5.63
CA ALA A 187 -4.90 32.58 -6.87
C ALA A 187 -3.96 31.96 -7.93
N ASP A 188 -4.29 32.19 -9.20
CA ASP A 188 -3.57 31.66 -10.37
C ASP A 188 -2.08 32.06 -10.35
N LYS A 189 -1.18 31.08 -10.54
CA LYS A 189 0.30 31.25 -10.57
C LYS A 189 0.91 31.83 -9.28
N VAL A 190 0.34 31.49 -8.13
CA VAL A 190 0.92 31.77 -6.80
C VAL A 190 1.65 30.53 -6.31
N TYR A 191 2.94 30.70 -5.99
CA TYR A 191 3.87 29.62 -5.67
C TYR A 191 4.30 29.62 -4.20
N GLU A 192 4.06 30.73 -3.52
CA GLU A 192 4.46 31.04 -2.15
C GLU A 192 3.55 30.40 -1.10
N GLY A 193 2.37 29.90 -1.51
CA GLY A 193 1.40 29.21 -0.65
C GLY A 193 -0.01 29.79 -0.78
N ILE A 194 -0.82 29.60 0.28
CA ILE A 194 -2.17 30.17 0.39
C ILE A 194 -2.04 31.59 0.94
N MET A 195 -2.73 32.56 0.34
CA MET A 195 -2.75 33.94 0.82
C MET A 195 -3.65 34.07 2.07
N GLU A 196 -3.15 34.64 3.16
CA GLU A 196 -3.94 35.00 4.35
C GLU A 196 -4.31 36.49 4.32
N PHE A 197 -5.58 36.79 4.54
CA PHE A 197 -6.11 38.14 4.76
C PHE A 197 -6.80 38.22 6.14
N ASP A 198 -6.69 39.38 6.79
CA ASP A 198 -7.36 39.62 8.07
C ASP A 198 -8.85 39.97 7.92
N LEU A 199 -9.53 40.18 9.06
CA LEU A 199 -10.97 40.49 9.09
C LEU A 199 -11.34 41.74 8.27
N ALA A 200 -10.43 42.72 8.20
CA ALA A 200 -10.63 43.95 7.43
C ALA A 200 -10.32 43.76 5.92
N GLY A 201 -9.72 42.63 5.53
CA GLY A 201 -9.30 42.35 4.16
C GLY A 201 -7.88 42.80 3.84
N ASN A 202 -7.03 43.10 4.83
CA ASN A 202 -5.63 43.40 4.58
C ASN A 202 -4.84 42.10 4.39
N PHE A 203 -3.98 42.05 3.37
CA PHE A 203 -3.06 40.94 3.16
C PHE A 203 -2.05 40.83 4.32
N ARG A 204 -1.83 39.63 4.84
CA ARG A 204 -0.85 39.36 5.92
C ARG A 204 0.38 38.61 5.45
N GLY A 205 0.24 37.78 4.42
CA GLY A 205 1.33 36.95 3.92
C GLY A 205 0.84 35.64 3.32
N PHE A 206 1.78 34.71 3.14
CA PHE A 206 1.52 33.37 2.63
C PHE A 206 1.70 32.32 3.72
N ILE A 207 0.83 31.32 3.74
CA ILE A 207 0.92 30.16 4.64
C ILE A 207 0.98 28.87 3.84
N GLY A 208 1.55 27.82 4.45
CA GLY A 208 1.61 26.51 3.84
C GLY A 208 2.59 26.39 2.67
N ALA A 209 3.57 27.29 2.54
CA ALA A 209 4.57 27.26 1.48
C ALA A 209 5.16 25.84 1.29
N PRO A 210 4.99 25.20 0.11
CA PRO A 210 5.46 23.84 -0.11
C PRO A 210 6.99 23.75 -0.03
N ARG A 211 7.50 22.78 0.75
CA ARG A 211 8.95 22.57 0.87
C ARG A 211 9.50 21.79 -0.31
N VAL A 212 10.19 22.47 -1.22
CA VAL A 212 10.98 21.81 -2.27
C VAL A 212 12.21 21.17 -1.64
N ASN A 213 12.27 19.83 -1.61
CA ASN A 213 13.45 19.10 -1.16
C ASN A 213 14.48 19.03 -2.29
N PRO A 214 15.66 19.68 -2.19
CA PRO A 214 16.69 19.58 -3.22
C PRO A 214 17.24 18.16 -3.29
N ASN A 215 17.35 17.60 -4.49
CA ASN A 215 17.88 16.25 -4.68
C ASN A 215 19.42 16.24 -4.59
N LEU A 216 20.01 15.14 -4.14
CA LEU A 216 21.48 14.97 -4.08
C LEU A 216 22.14 15.17 -5.45
N ILE A 217 21.44 14.76 -6.50
CA ILE A 217 21.83 14.95 -7.89
C ILE A 217 21.91 16.45 -8.26
N ASP A 218 21.01 17.29 -7.73
CA ASP A 218 21.01 18.74 -7.99
C ASP A 218 22.22 19.44 -7.36
N TYR A 219 22.63 19.00 -6.17
CA TYR A 219 23.83 19.50 -5.50
C TYR A 219 25.10 19.18 -6.32
N ILE A 220 25.17 17.97 -6.88
CA ILE A 220 26.27 17.55 -7.76
C ILE A 220 26.25 18.36 -9.07
N TRP A 221 25.10 18.47 -9.74
CA TRP A 221 24.98 19.28 -10.97
C TRP A 221 25.30 20.75 -10.76
N ARG A 222 24.93 21.35 -9.61
CA ARG A 222 25.29 22.73 -9.26
C ARG A 222 26.80 22.95 -9.16
N ARG A 223 27.58 21.93 -8.76
CA ARG A 223 29.04 22.00 -8.64
C ARG A 223 29.77 21.87 -9.97
N PHE A 224 29.18 21.18 -10.96
CA PHE A 224 29.82 20.91 -12.26
C PHE A 224 29.21 21.68 -13.45
N SER A 225 28.11 22.42 -13.26
CA SER A 225 27.48 23.23 -14.33
C SER A 225 28.11 24.62 -14.47
N PRO A 226 28.35 25.12 -15.70
CA PRO A 226 28.73 26.51 -15.92
C PRO A 226 27.67 27.48 -15.39
N LYS A 227 28.08 28.61 -14.80
CA LYS A 227 27.18 29.61 -14.16
C LYS A 227 26.01 30.04 -15.06
N ALA A 228 26.26 30.26 -16.36
CA ALA A 228 25.24 30.63 -17.35
C ALA A 228 24.17 29.55 -17.64
N ARG A 229 24.29 28.35 -17.06
CA ARG A 229 23.27 27.28 -17.15
C ARG A 229 22.36 27.21 -15.91
N GLN A 230 22.69 27.93 -14.83
CA GLN A 230 21.96 27.87 -13.56
C GLN A 230 20.57 28.52 -13.63
N GLU A 231 20.40 29.59 -14.42
CA GLU A 231 19.10 30.26 -14.64
C GLU A 231 18.04 29.37 -15.32
N ARG A 232 18.47 28.36 -16.10
CA ARG A 232 17.55 27.35 -16.67
C ARG A 232 17.20 26.22 -15.69
N LEU A 233 17.93 26.08 -14.58
CA LEU A 233 17.68 25.08 -13.53
C LEU A 233 16.89 25.65 -12.35
N SER A 234 16.75 26.98 -12.24
CA SER A 234 15.92 27.65 -11.23
C SER A 234 14.42 27.66 -11.56
N LEU A 235 14.00 27.04 -12.66
CA LEU A 235 12.59 26.85 -13.03
C LEU A 235 12.00 25.54 -12.48
N ILE A 236 12.39 25.14 -11.25
CA ILE A 236 11.55 24.25 -10.45
C ILE A 236 10.39 25.12 -9.97
N LEU A 237 9.32 25.18 -10.78
CA LEU A 237 8.06 25.81 -10.36
C LEU A 237 7.62 25.16 -9.04
N PRO A 238 7.45 25.94 -7.96
CA PRO A 238 6.92 25.41 -6.71
C PRO A 238 5.50 24.85 -6.92
N THR A 239 5.02 24.07 -5.96
CA THR A 239 3.79 23.30 -6.17
C THR A 239 2.55 24.13 -5.83
N GLU A 240 1.74 24.45 -6.84
CA GLU A 240 0.49 25.20 -6.65
C GLU A 240 -0.54 24.35 -5.88
N TYR A 241 -1.28 24.97 -4.95
CA TYR A 241 -2.47 24.36 -4.35
C TYR A 241 -3.64 24.45 -5.34
N SER A 242 -4.37 23.37 -5.56
CA SER A 242 -5.58 23.38 -6.41
C SER A 242 -6.80 23.93 -5.71
N ASN A 243 -6.98 23.58 -4.43
CA ASN A 243 -8.21 23.89 -3.68
C ASN A 243 -7.97 23.89 -2.17
N LEU A 244 -8.89 24.48 -1.40
CA LEU A 244 -8.84 24.55 0.06
C LEU A 244 -10.24 24.57 0.70
N HIS A 245 -10.34 23.99 1.89
CA HIS A 245 -11.51 24.07 2.77
C HIS A 245 -11.07 24.15 4.23
N VAL A 246 -11.70 25.03 5.02
CA VAL A 246 -11.37 25.22 6.44
C VAL A 246 -12.37 24.45 7.31
N ASP A 247 -11.88 23.66 8.28
CA ASP A 247 -12.74 23.01 9.28
C ASP A 247 -13.18 23.99 10.38
N GLU A 248 -14.22 23.63 11.13
CA GLU A 248 -14.76 24.42 12.26
C GLU A 248 -13.73 24.78 13.34
N ARG A 249 -12.56 24.10 13.34
CA ARG A 249 -11.45 24.29 14.27
C ARG A 249 -10.33 25.14 13.69
N GLY A 250 -10.49 25.66 12.47
CA GLY A 250 -9.52 26.51 11.78
C GLY A 250 -8.34 25.75 11.15
N PHE A 251 -8.43 24.43 10.93
CA PHE A 251 -7.46 23.70 10.11
C PHE A 251 -7.83 23.77 8.64
N ILE A 252 -6.83 23.96 7.79
CA ILE A 252 -6.99 24.13 6.35
C ILE A 252 -6.69 22.81 5.65
N TYR A 253 -7.72 22.13 5.18
CA TYR A 253 -7.57 21.00 4.27
C TYR A 253 -7.31 21.53 2.87
N THR A 254 -6.28 21.02 2.19
CA THR A 254 -5.89 21.51 0.87
C THR A 254 -5.27 20.41 0.01
N THR A 255 -5.44 20.55 -1.31
CA THR A 255 -4.96 19.62 -2.34
C THR A 255 -3.90 20.31 -3.20
N VAL A 256 -2.88 19.55 -3.63
CA VAL A 256 -1.77 20.06 -4.44
C VAL A 256 -1.98 19.71 -5.91
N ALA A 257 -1.98 20.71 -6.79
CA ALA A 257 -2.31 20.57 -8.21
C ALA A 257 -1.19 19.94 -9.04
N SER A 258 0.06 20.35 -8.81
CA SER A 258 1.21 19.96 -9.64
C SER A 258 2.55 20.22 -8.97
N GLY A 259 3.61 19.57 -9.47
CA GLY A 259 5.01 19.87 -9.13
C GLY A 259 5.76 18.73 -8.41
N GLN A 260 6.99 18.99 -7.98
CA GLN A 260 7.90 17.97 -7.40
C GLN A 260 7.61 17.66 -5.91
N ILE A 261 6.35 17.43 -5.55
CA ILE A 261 6.01 16.85 -4.23
C ILE A 261 6.16 15.33 -4.22
N ARG A 262 6.40 14.81 -3.01
CA ARG A 262 6.13 13.43 -2.65
C ARG A 262 4.63 13.15 -2.87
N ARG A 263 4.27 12.03 -3.50
CA ARG A 263 2.87 11.72 -3.85
C ARG A 263 1.98 11.64 -2.60
N GLU A 264 2.56 11.22 -1.49
CA GLU A 264 1.98 11.13 -0.15
C GLU A 264 1.51 12.49 0.40
N GLU A 265 1.99 13.61 -0.18
CA GLU A 265 1.63 14.98 0.19
C GLU A 265 0.58 15.62 -0.73
N ALA A 266 -0.08 14.83 -1.61
CA ALA A 266 -1.13 15.32 -2.52
C ALA A 266 -2.32 15.95 -1.77
N VAL A 267 -2.59 15.49 -0.55
CA VAL A 267 -3.50 16.10 0.42
C VAL A 267 -2.70 16.54 1.65
N ARG A 268 -3.02 17.71 2.20
CA ARG A 268 -2.47 18.25 3.45
C ARG A 268 -3.59 18.77 4.34
N ARG A 269 -3.32 18.80 5.64
CA ARG A 269 -4.15 19.46 6.66
C ARG A 269 -3.25 20.43 7.40
N LEU A 270 -3.28 21.70 7.03
CA LEU A 270 -2.44 22.72 7.62
C LEU A 270 -3.05 23.24 8.92
N ASN A 271 -2.21 23.44 9.93
CA ASN A 271 -2.58 24.28 11.07
C ASN A 271 -2.52 25.78 10.68
N PRO A 272 -3.01 26.71 11.51
CA PRO A 272 -2.95 28.15 11.23
C PRO A 272 -1.54 28.74 11.04
N ALA A 273 -0.47 28.00 11.38
CA ALA A 273 0.92 28.39 11.12
C ALA A 273 1.46 27.81 9.79
N GLY A 274 0.61 27.17 8.97
CA GLY A 274 0.99 26.58 7.68
C GLY A 274 1.76 25.26 7.77
N ALA A 275 1.84 24.62 8.94
CA ALA A 275 2.47 23.30 9.07
C ALA A 275 1.46 22.18 8.81
N ASP A 276 1.82 21.22 7.95
CA ASP A 276 1.01 20.03 7.71
C ASP A 276 0.98 19.13 8.94
N VAL A 277 -0.22 18.87 9.44
CA VAL A 277 -0.53 18.01 10.59
C VAL A 277 -1.42 16.83 10.18
N LEU A 278 -1.55 16.55 8.88
CA LEU A 278 -2.27 15.38 8.40
C LEU A 278 -1.54 14.09 8.80
N LYS A 279 -2.21 13.28 9.62
CA LYS A 279 -1.79 11.92 9.91
C LYS A 279 -1.93 11.05 8.67
N ARG A 280 -0.98 10.14 8.51
CA ARG A 280 -0.90 9.17 7.40
C ARG A 280 -0.54 7.82 8.01
N GLU A 281 -1.38 7.37 8.93
CA GLU A 281 -1.18 6.16 9.76
C GLU A 281 -1.87 4.91 9.15
N GLY A 282 -2.78 5.10 8.20
CA GLY A 282 -3.50 4.02 7.51
C GLY A 282 -2.71 3.25 6.45
N PHE A 283 -3.27 2.13 5.99
CA PHE A 283 -2.63 1.22 5.01
C PHE A 283 -2.21 1.93 3.72
N ALA A 284 -3.05 2.85 3.27
CA ALA A 284 -2.90 3.65 2.09
C ALA A 284 -2.83 5.13 2.49
N SER A 285 -1.78 5.82 2.06
CA SER A 285 -1.70 7.28 2.14
C SER A 285 -2.82 7.96 1.31
N PRO A 286 -3.22 9.20 1.64
CA PRO A 286 -4.27 9.93 0.89
C PRO A 286 -3.81 10.44 -0.49
N ILE A 287 -3.53 9.52 -1.43
CA ILE A 287 -3.01 9.82 -2.79
C ILE A 287 -4.01 9.50 -3.91
N GLY A 288 -5.19 9.02 -3.56
CA GLY A 288 -6.21 8.57 -4.49
C GLY A 288 -5.97 7.13 -4.91
N ASP A 289 -5.86 6.89 -6.22
CA ASP A 289 -5.76 5.54 -6.77
C ASP A 289 -4.37 4.91 -6.67
N TYR A 290 -4.34 3.75 -6.03
CA TYR A 290 -3.26 2.78 -6.10
C TYR A 290 -3.40 1.96 -7.40
N GLY A 291 -2.27 1.72 -8.06
CA GLY A 291 -2.23 1.63 -9.52
C GLY A 291 -2.77 0.34 -10.15
N SER A 292 -3.78 0.49 -11.03
CA SER A 292 -3.96 -0.31 -12.26
C SER A 292 -4.92 0.39 -13.25
N SER A 293 -4.88 0.16 -14.57
CA SER A 293 -3.70 -0.05 -15.43
C SER A 293 -3.96 0.38 -16.89
N LEU A 294 -2.94 0.88 -17.59
CA LEU A 294 -2.82 0.91 -19.07
C LEU A 294 -1.36 0.67 -19.43
N ARG A 295 -1.12 -0.07 -20.52
CA ARG A 295 0.22 -0.35 -21.05
C ARG A 295 0.58 0.66 -22.15
N ASP A 296 1.79 1.18 -22.11
CA ASP A 296 2.35 1.95 -23.23
C ASP A 296 2.69 1.04 -24.43
N ALA A 297 3.17 1.63 -25.52
CA ALA A 297 3.56 0.89 -26.74
C ALA A 297 4.78 -0.04 -26.57
N LYS A 298 5.40 -0.10 -25.37
CA LYS A 298 6.48 -1.02 -25.00
C LYS A 298 6.03 -2.07 -23.97
N GLY A 299 4.85 -1.91 -23.39
CA GLY A 299 4.28 -2.82 -22.38
C GLY A 299 4.42 -2.36 -20.94
N GLU A 300 4.93 -1.16 -20.67
CA GLU A 300 5.09 -0.62 -19.30
C GLU A 300 3.82 0.04 -18.78
N TYR A 301 3.58 -0.04 -17.46
CA TYR A 301 2.39 0.49 -16.79
C TYR A 301 2.57 1.99 -16.49
N VAL A 302 1.85 2.86 -17.22
CA VAL A 302 1.82 4.31 -16.90
C VAL A 302 0.40 4.88 -17.07
N LEU A 303 -0.34 4.96 -15.97
CA LEU A 303 -1.47 5.88 -15.82
C LEU A 303 -1.00 7.12 -15.04
N PRO A 304 -1.56 8.32 -15.28
CA PRO A 304 -1.39 9.43 -14.36
C PRO A 304 -1.95 9.06 -12.98
N GLY A 305 -1.34 9.59 -11.91
CA GLY A 305 -1.92 9.51 -10.56
C GLY A 305 -3.26 10.25 -10.50
N SER A 306 -3.98 10.15 -9.37
CA SER A 306 -5.16 11.00 -9.16
C SER A 306 -4.74 12.48 -9.13
N SER A 307 -5.58 13.34 -9.69
CA SER A 307 -5.41 14.80 -9.70
C SER A 307 -6.57 15.41 -8.94
N PHE A 308 -6.30 15.83 -7.70
CA PHE A 308 -7.32 16.36 -6.82
C PHE A 308 -7.64 17.81 -7.14
N VAL A 309 -8.91 18.06 -7.43
CA VAL A 309 -9.43 19.39 -7.82
C VAL A 309 -10.29 20.04 -6.75
N ASP A 310 -10.83 19.27 -5.80
CA ASP A 310 -11.54 19.81 -4.63
C ASP A 310 -11.38 18.91 -3.40
N ILE A 311 -11.60 19.51 -2.23
CA ILE A 311 -11.54 18.88 -0.91
C ILE A 311 -12.60 19.47 0.02
N TRP A 312 -13.32 18.62 0.75
CA TRP A 312 -14.32 19.05 1.73
C TRP A 312 -14.14 18.28 3.05
N SER A 313 -13.96 19.02 4.15
CA SER A 313 -13.89 18.43 5.50
C SER A 313 -15.24 18.49 6.21
N ARG A 314 -15.50 17.51 7.08
CA ARG A 314 -16.73 17.34 7.84
C ARG A 314 -16.40 17.22 9.33
N GLU A 315 -17.43 17.16 10.17
CA GLU A 315 -17.30 16.71 11.56
C GLU A 315 -16.52 15.39 11.69
N ASN A 316 -16.08 15.08 12.91
CA ASN A 316 -15.32 13.87 13.23
C ASN A 316 -13.96 13.74 12.50
N GLY A 317 -13.55 14.78 11.77
CA GLY A 317 -12.31 14.84 11.00
C GLY A 317 -12.34 13.99 9.73
N ILE A 318 -13.53 13.59 9.27
CA ILE A 318 -13.74 12.94 7.99
C ILE A 318 -13.57 13.98 6.88
N TYR A 319 -12.85 13.68 5.81
CA TYR A 319 -12.75 14.56 4.65
C TYR A 319 -12.86 13.77 3.34
N SER A 320 -13.36 14.42 2.29
CA SER A 320 -13.47 13.85 0.95
C SER A 320 -12.68 14.68 -0.05
N VAL A 321 -12.04 14.02 -1.02
CA VAL A 321 -11.33 14.65 -2.13
C VAL A 321 -11.86 14.17 -3.47
N LEU A 322 -11.92 15.09 -4.43
CA LEU A 322 -12.47 14.89 -5.77
C LEU A 322 -11.33 14.73 -6.78
N ASP A 323 -11.21 13.55 -7.39
CA ASP A 323 -10.28 13.28 -8.49
C ASP A 323 -10.92 13.53 -9.86
N LYS A 324 -10.31 14.43 -10.62
CA LYS A 324 -10.71 14.75 -12.00
C LYS A 324 -10.25 13.69 -13.02
N GLU A 325 -9.19 12.94 -12.75
CA GLU A 325 -8.64 12.00 -13.74
C GLU A 325 -9.54 10.79 -13.98
N ARG A 326 -10.19 10.27 -12.94
CA ARG A 326 -11.11 9.14 -13.05
C ARG A 326 -12.54 9.44 -12.60
N GLY A 327 -12.83 10.67 -12.16
CA GLY A 327 -14.16 11.06 -11.68
C GLY A 327 -14.51 10.37 -10.37
N ARG A 328 -13.56 10.30 -9.43
CA ARG A 328 -13.67 9.51 -8.21
C ARG A 328 -13.67 10.41 -6.98
N ILE A 329 -14.43 10.02 -5.96
CA ILE A 329 -14.50 10.71 -4.68
C ILE A 329 -13.95 9.76 -3.63
N PHE A 330 -12.77 10.09 -3.10
CA PHE A 330 -12.12 9.34 -2.02
C PHE A 330 -12.51 10.00 -0.71
N THR A 331 -12.89 9.21 0.30
CA THR A 331 -13.21 9.72 1.63
C THR A 331 -12.33 9.05 2.68
N TYR A 332 -11.72 9.86 3.53
CA TYR A 332 -10.73 9.47 4.53
C TYR A 332 -11.14 9.94 5.93
N ASP A 333 -10.58 9.32 6.97
CA ASP A 333 -10.67 9.80 8.35
C ASP A 333 -9.48 10.69 8.76
N ASN A 334 -9.47 11.11 10.02
CA ASN A 334 -8.43 11.97 10.60
C ASN A 334 -7.07 11.28 10.84
N TYR A 335 -6.95 9.97 10.65
CA TYR A 335 -5.70 9.20 10.63
C TYR A 335 -5.16 9.00 9.20
N GLY A 336 -5.96 9.36 8.19
CA GLY A 336 -5.68 9.09 6.78
C GLY A 336 -6.12 7.70 6.33
N ASP A 337 -6.88 6.96 7.14
CA ASP A 337 -7.50 5.69 6.73
C ASP A 337 -8.53 5.96 5.62
N LEU A 338 -8.44 5.25 4.49
CA LEU A 338 -9.43 5.34 3.40
C LEU A 338 -10.73 4.63 3.84
N LEU A 339 -11.80 5.40 4.01
CA LEU A 339 -13.11 4.86 4.34
C LEU A 339 -13.77 4.20 3.12
N TYR A 340 -13.75 4.88 1.98
CA TYR A 340 -14.35 4.39 0.73
C TYR A 340 -14.06 5.28 -0.47
N VAL A 341 -14.25 4.70 -1.66
CA VAL A 341 -14.27 5.40 -2.94
C VAL A 341 -15.61 5.15 -3.66
N PHE A 342 -16.12 6.16 -4.36
CA PHE A 342 -17.24 6.02 -5.29
C PHE A 342 -17.14 7.02 -6.45
N GLY A 343 -18.03 6.88 -7.45
CA GLY A 343 -18.02 7.66 -8.68
C GLY A 343 -17.18 7.01 -9.79
N GLY A 344 -17.26 7.58 -10.99
CA GLY A 344 -16.41 7.19 -12.12
C GLY A 344 -16.52 8.16 -13.28
N LYS A 345 -15.71 7.97 -14.33
CA LYS A 345 -15.82 8.76 -15.57
C LYS A 345 -16.97 8.29 -16.46
N GLY A 346 -17.60 9.23 -17.16
CA GLY A 346 -18.66 8.98 -18.14
C GLY A 346 -19.85 9.94 -18.03
N ASN A 347 -20.85 9.72 -18.89
CA ASN A 347 -22.05 10.55 -19.01
C ASN A 347 -23.30 9.91 -18.37
N ASN A 348 -23.11 8.89 -17.54
CA ASN A 348 -24.19 8.21 -16.83
C ASN A 348 -24.46 8.91 -15.48
N ARG A 349 -25.66 8.75 -14.90
CA ARG A 349 -26.00 9.37 -13.60
C ARG A 349 -25.05 8.91 -12.49
N GLY A 350 -24.33 9.87 -11.88
CA GLY A 350 -23.31 9.60 -10.86
C GLY A 350 -21.90 9.36 -11.40
N ASN A 351 -21.71 9.45 -12.71
CA ASN A 351 -20.41 9.57 -13.36
C ASN A 351 -20.18 11.02 -13.81
N PHE A 352 -18.92 11.38 -14.04
CA PHE A 352 -18.50 12.74 -14.39
C PHE A 352 -17.63 12.76 -15.66
N LEU A 353 -17.55 13.88 -16.35
CA LEU A 353 -16.59 14.12 -17.42
C LEU A 353 -15.44 15.02 -16.96
N SER A 354 -15.78 16.09 -16.25
CA SER A 354 -14.88 17.10 -15.72
C SER A 354 -15.49 17.68 -14.43
N PRO A 355 -15.48 16.91 -13.33
CA PRO A 355 -15.95 17.41 -12.06
C PRO A 355 -14.96 18.47 -11.55
N VAL A 356 -15.47 19.55 -10.97
CA VAL A 356 -14.67 20.72 -10.55
C VAL A 356 -14.85 21.09 -9.08
N ALA A 357 -16.03 20.86 -8.51
CA ALA A 357 -16.31 21.19 -7.12
C ALA A 357 -17.18 20.15 -6.40
N LEU A 358 -17.03 20.09 -5.08
CA LEU A 358 -17.58 19.11 -4.15
C LEU A 358 -18.04 19.84 -2.88
N THR A 359 -19.33 19.76 -2.55
CA THR A 359 -19.83 20.19 -1.22
C THR A 359 -20.58 19.06 -0.52
N VAL A 360 -20.77 19.23 0.78
CA VAL A 360 -21.60 18.35 1.62
C VAL A 360 -22.77 19.16 2.15
N MET A 361 -23.97 18.58 2.11
CA MET A 361 -25.20 19.16 2.65
C MET A 361 -25.88 18.06 3.46
N ASP A 362 -25.98 18.21 4.78
CA ASP A 362 -26.24 17.13 5.75
C ASP A 362 -25.27 15.94 5.53
N ASN A 363 -25.79 14.85 4.96
CA ASN A 363 -25.04 13.67 4.54
C ASN A 363 -25.04 13.49 3.01
N TYR A 364 -25.72 14.37 2.27
CA TYR A 364 -25.69 14.39 0.80
C TYR A 364 -24.35 14.92 0.32
N VAL A 365 -23.85 14.33 -0.76
CA VAL A 365 -22.67 14.84 -1.48
C VAL A 365 -23.15 15.43 -2.79
N LEU A 366 -22.75 16.67 -3.08
CA LEU A 366 -23.05 17.36 -4.34
C LEU A 366 -21.75 17.49 -5.12
N VAL A 367 -21.78 17.20 -6.41
CA VAL A 367 -20.66 17.41 -7.33
C VAL A 367 -21.10 18.26 -8.51
N LEU A 368 -20.33 19.30 -8.79
CA LEU A 368 -20.48 20.16 -9.97
C LEU A 368 -19.55 19.68 -11.09
N ASP A 369 -20.08 19.54 -12.30
CA ASP A 369 -19.31 19.19 -13.50
C ASP A 369 -19.40 20.31 -14.54
N ASP A 370 -18.24 20.82 -14.98
CA ASP A 370 -18.15 22.00 -15.85
C ASP A 370 -18.35 21.69 -17.35
N GLN A 371 -18.30 20.41 -17.73
CA GLN A 371 -18.56 19.94 -19.09
C GLN A 371 -20.00 19.45 -19.24
N LEU A 372 -20.53 18.71 -18.27
CA LEU A 372 -21.94 18.34 -18.20
C LEU A 372 -22.84 19.51 -17.81
N ASN A 373 -22.26 20.59 -17.27
CA ASN A 373 -22.96 21.82 -16.85
C ASN A 373 -24.14 21.49 -15.92
N ASN A 374 -23.88 20.64 -14.92
CA ASN A 374 -24.89 20.13 -14.00
C ASN A 374 -24.34 19.90 -12.60
N ILE A 375 -25.26 19.70 -11.66
CA ILE A 375 -24.95 19.25 -10.29
C ILE A 375 -25.52 17.86 -10.12
N THR A 376 -24.70 16.91 -9.70
CA THR A 376 -25.13 15.56 -9.34
C THR A 376 -25.21 15.44 -7.83
N VAL A 377 -26.38 15.01 -7.34
CA VAL A 377 -26.68 14.84 -5.92
C VAL A 377 -26.62 13.36 -5.56
N PHE A 378 -25.84 13.04 -4.53
CA PHE A 378 -25.66 11.69 -4.02
C PHE A 378 -26.27 11.55 -2.62
N THR A 379 -27.20 10.60 -2.48
CA THR A 379 -27.74 10.15 -1.19
C THR A 379 -26.87 9.08 -0.54
N PRO A 380 -26.62 9.15 0.78
CA PRO A 380 -25.92 8.10 1.52
C PRO A 380 -26.77 6.82 1.63
N THR A 381 -26.15 5.66 1.46
CA THR A 381 -26.79 4.36 1.77
C THR A 381 -26.70 4.04 3.27
N ILE A 382 -27.34 2.95 3.69
CA ILE A 382 -27.21 2.44 5.08
C ILE A 382 -25.75 2.12 5.41
N TYR A 383 -25.00 1.54 4.46
CA TYR A 383 -23.58 1.18 4.65
C TYR A 383 -22.72 2.41 4.97
N GLN A 384 -22.93 3.52 4.25
CA GLN A 384 -22.27 4.81 4.54
C GLN A 384 -22.59 5.31 5.95
N LYS A 385 -23.88 5.31 6.31
CA LYS A 385 -24.35 5.81 7.61
C LYS A 385 -23.73 5.03 8.76
N LEU A 386 -23.66 3.70 8.66
CA LEU A 386 -23.02 2.86 9.65
C LEU A 386 -21.54 3.22 9.85
N ILE A 387 -20.77 3.44 8.78
CA ILE A 387 -19.35 3.84 8.87
C ILE A 387 -19.21 5.18 9.60
N HIS A 388 -20.00 6.20 9.22
CA HIS A 388 -19.94 7.52 9.86
C HIS A 388 -20.41 7.48 11.31
N THR A 389 -21.48 6.75 11.62
CA THR A 389 -21.97 6.57 13.00
C THR A 389 -20.94 5.87 13.88
N ALA A 390 -20.26 4.83 13.37
CA ALA A 390 -19.23 4.13 14.15
C ALA A 390 -18.04 5.04 14.50
N LEU A 391 -17.61 5.91 13.57
CA LEU A 391 -16.57 6.92 13.80
C LEU A 391 -17.03 8.01 14.78
N ALA A 392 -18.27 8.50 14.65
CA ALA A 392 -18.83 9.51 15.54
C ALA A 392 -18.93 8.99 17.00
N LEU A 393 -19.46 7.78 17.19
CA LEU A 393 -19.51 7.13 18.51
C LEU A 393 -18.12 6.94 19.11
N TYR A 394 -17.13 6.54 18.30
CA TYR A 394 -15.74 6.40 18.76
C TYR A 394 -15.17 7.74 19.27
N ASN A 395 -15.36 8.81 18.50
CA ASN A 395 -14.88 10.16 18.88
C ASN A 395 -15.62 10.73 20.10
N GLN A 396 -16.85 10.30 20.36
CA GLN A 396 -17.62 10.64 21.57
C GLN A 396 -17.20 9.81 22.81
N GLY A 397 -16.31 8.83 22.66
CA GLY A 397 -15.91 7.91 23.73
C GLY A 397 -16.85 6.72 23.96
N LEU A 398 -17.84 6.53 23.09
CA LEU A 398 -18.85 5.46 23.15
C LEU A 398 -18.33 4.20 22.45
N TYR A 399 -17.24 3.64 22.98
CA TYR A 399 -16.48 2.56 22.33
C TYR A 399 -17.28 1.27 22.12
N GLN A 400 -18.08 0.84 23.11
CA GLN A 400 -18.89 -0.38 23.00
C GLN A 400 -19.93 -0.28 21.88
N GLU A 401 -20.57 0.88 21.75
CA GLU A 401 -21.58 1.16 20.72
C GLU A 401 -20.91 1.29 19.34
N SER A 402 -19.75 1.96 19.27
CA SER A 402 -18.91 1.98 18.06
C SER A 402 -18.55 0.56 17.59
N ALA A 403 -18.11 -0.33 18.48
CA ALA A 403 -17.78 -1.72 18.15
C ALA A 403 -18.99 -2.53 17.66
N GLN A 404 -20.20 -2.25 18.18
CA GLN A 404 -21.45 -2.85 17.69
C GLN A 404 -21.78 -2.36 16.28
N VAL A 405 -21.69 -1.06 16.01
CA VAL A 405 -21.95 -0.50 14.66
C VAL A 405 -20.90 -0.99 13.66
N TRP A 406 -19.61 -1.03 14.02
CA TRP A 406 -18.57 -1.64 13.17
C TRP A 406 -18.83 -3.12 12.89
N SER A 407 -19.44 -3.86 13.81
CA SER A 407 -19.85 -5.25 13.57
C SER A 407 -20.95 -5.36 12.51
N GLN A 408 -21.89 -4.41 12.46
CA GLN A 408 -22.91 -4.32 11.39
C GLN A 408 -22.29 -3.93 10.03
N VAL A 409 -21.28 -3.04 10.04
CA VAL A 409 -20.51 -2.71 8.83
C VAL A 409 -19.82 -3.97 8.28
N LYS A 410 -19.17 -4.75 9.15
CA LYS A 410 -18.51 -6.04 8.81
C LYS A 410 -19.50 -7.09 8.31
N GLU A 411 -20.72 -7.16 8.86
CA GLU A 411 -21.78 -8.03 8.34
C GLU A 411 -22.26 -7.61 6.93
N THR A 412 -22.18 -6.31 6.62
CA THR A 412 -22.50 -5.77 5.29
C THR A 412 -21.35 -5.92 4.29
N ASN A 413 -20.09 -5.83 4.75
CA ASN A 413 -18.89 -6.03 3.97
C ASN A 413 -17.80 -6.75 4.80
N ALA A 414 -17.70 -8.07 4.62
CA ALA A 414 -16.71 -8.90 5.32
C ALA A 414 -15.26 -8.65 4.87
N ASN A 415 -15.03 -7.97 3.74
CA ASN A 415 -13.70 -7.66 3.21
C ASN A 415 -13.23 -6.24 3.60
N TYR A 416 -13.92 -5.56 4.52
CA TYR A 416 -13.57 -4.20 4.91
C TYR A 416 -12.64 -4.21 6.14
N ASP A 417 -11.33 -4.24 5.88
CA ASP A 417 -10.25 -4.28 6.88
C ASP A 417 -10.43 -3.22 7.99
N LEU A 418 -10.93 -2.03 7.63
CA LEU A 418 -11.14 -0.94 8.58
C LEU A 418 -12.26 -1.23 9.60
N ALA A 419 -13.26 -2.06 9.29
CA ALA A 419 -14.29 -2.43 10.27
C ALA A 419 -13.71 -3.30 11.40
N TYR A 420 -12.83 -4.25 11.07
CA TYR A 420 -12.08 -5.01 12.08
C TYR A 420 -11.16 -4.09 12.87
N THR A 421 -10.44 -3.20 12.20
CA THR A 421 -9.57 -2.21 12.84
C THR A 421 -10.36 -1.28 13.79
N GLY A 422 -11.58 -0.87 13.42
CA GLY A 422 -12.49 -0.08 14.26
C GLY A 422 -12.96 -0.82 15.52
N ILE A 423 -13.35 -2.10 15.39
CA ILE A 423 -13.64 -2.97 16.55
C ILE A 423 -12.39 -3.10 17.43
N GLY A 424 -11.21 -3.30 16.83
CA GLY A 424 -9.94 -3.40 17.55
C GLY A 424 -9.60 -2.12 18.32
N LYS A 425 -9.70 -0.95 17.66
CA LYS A 425 -9.50 0.38 18.27
C LYS A 425 -10.44 0.57 19.47
N ALA A 426 -11.72 0.20 19.35
CA ALA A 426 -12.69 0.28 20.43
C ALA A 426 -12.38 -0.69 21.60
N ARG A 427 -12.16 -1.98 21.33
CA ARG A 427 -11.82 -2.98 22.37
C ARG A 427 -10.55 -2.66 23.13
N MET A 428 -9.58 -2.02 22.48
CA MET A 428 -8.35 -1.57 23.13
C MET A 428 -8.58 -0.43 24.15
N GLN A 429 -9.64 0.38 23.98
CA GLN A 429 -10.05 1.39 24.99
C GLN A 429 -10.89 0.79 26.13
N GLU A 430 -11.37 -0.45 25.98
CA GLU A 430 -12.12 -1.22 26.99
C GLU A 430 -11.20 -2.17 27.78
N ASP A 431 -9.88 -2.00 27.69
CA ASP A 431 -8.83 -2.91 28.20
C ASP A 431 -8.94 -4.39 27.74
N ASN A 432 -9.76 -4.68 26.72
CA ASN A 432 -9.94 -6.01 26.15
C ASN A 432 -8.89 -6.27 25.04
N PHE A 433 -7.63 -6.36 25.46
CA PHE A 433 -6.48 -6.43 24.58
C PHE A 433 -6.46 -7.68 23.69
N LEU A 434 -6.98 -8.82 24.17
CA LEU A 434 -7.03 -10.06 23.41
C LEU A 434 -8.00 -9.96 22.22
N GLU A 435 -9.22 -9.45 22.43
CA GLU A 435 -10.19 -9.25 21.34
C GLU A 435 -9.70 -8.14 20.40
N ALA A 436 -9.05 -7.10 20.92
CA ALA A 436 -8.42 -6.06 20.12
C ALA A 436 -7.34 -6.63 19.18
N MET A 437 -6.39 -7.43 19.70
CA MET A 437 -5.38 -8.12 18.91
C MET A 437 -5.99 -9.00 17.81
N ILE A 438 -7.03 -9.78 18.11
CA ILE A 438 -7.67 -10.66 17.12
C ILE A 438 -8.26 -9.82 15.98
N ASN A 439 -8.96 -8.74 16.29
CA ASN A 439 -9.55 -7.86 15.29
C ASN A 439 -8.48 -7.09 14.48
N PHE A 440 -7.44 -6.54 15.12
CA PHE A 440 -6.32 -5.93 14.39
C PHE A 440 -5.60 -6.91 13.45
N LYS A 441 -5.49 -8.19 13.84
CA LYS A 441 -4.92 -9.23 12.97
C LYS A 441 -5.81 -9.54 11.76
N LEU A 442 -7.13 -9.55 11.95
CA LEU A 442 -8.10 -9.76 10.87
C LEU A 442 -8.10 -8.58 9.89
N GLY A 443 -8.11 -7.34 10.40
CA GLY A 443 -8.04 -6.12 9.61
C GLY A 443 -6.63 -5.71 9.17
N GLN A 444 -5.63 -6.60 9.21
CA GLN A 444 -4.24 -6.37 8.78
C GLN A 444 -3.46 -5.22 9.48
N ASP A 445 -4.01 -4.61 10.54
CA ASP A 445 -3.39 -3.53 11.33
C ASP A 445 -2.28 -4.04 12.25
N ARG A 446 -1.08 -4.17 11.68
CA ARG A 446 0.15 -4.59 12.40
C ARG A 446 0.59 -3.61 13.48
N ASN A 447 0.31 -2.32 13.32
CA ASN A 447 0.75 -1.27 14.23
C ASN A 447 -0.05 -1.32 15.54
N ASN A 448 -1.38 -1.33 15.46
CA ASN A 448 -2.21 -1.43 16.65
C ASN A 448 -2.31 -2.87 17.18
N TYR A 449 -2.13 -3.90 16.34
CA TYR A 449 -1.85 -5.26 16.82
C TYR A 449 -0.64 -5.29 17.75
N SER A 450 0.48 -4.64 17.37
CA SER A 450 1.69 -4.61 18.19
C SER A 450 1.45 -3.94 19.55
N LYS A 451 0.72 -2.82 19.59
CA LYS A 451 0.36 -2.11 20.84
C LYS A 451 -0.54 -2.98 21.73
N ALA A 452 -1.59 -3.56 21.17
CA ALA A 452 -2.48 -4.46 21.90
C ALA A 452 -1.74 -5.73 22.40
N PHE A 453 -0.81 -6.26 21.60
CA PHE A 453 0.03 -7.38 22.02
C PHE A 453 1.00 -7.03 23.13
N GLU A 454 1.56 -5.81 23.16
CA GLU A 454 2.37 -5.34 24.28
C GLU A 454 1.58 -5.32 25.59
N LEU A 455 0.39 -4.70 25.56
CA LEU A 455 -0.50 -4.57 26.72
C LEU A 455 -0.99 -5.94 27.21
N TYR A 456 -1.44 -6.81 26.30
CA TYR A 456 -1.82 -8.19 26.62
C TYR A 456 -0.63 -9.00 27.18
N ARG A 457 0.57 -8.86 26.59
CA ARG A 457 1.79 -9.53 27.05
C ARG A 457 2.15 -9.09 28.46
N LYS A 458 1.99 -7.80 28.78
CA LYS A 458 2.18 -7.25 30.13
C LYS A 458 1.20 -7.86 31.13
N GLU A 459 -0.10 -7.85 30.82
CA GLU A 459 -1.15 -8.45 31.66
C GLU A 459 -0.87 -9.94 31.96
N VAL A 460 -0.54 -10.73 30.93
CA VAL A 460 -0.19 -12.16 31.07
C VAL A 460 1.06 -12.37 31.92
N ILE A 461 2.09 -11.52 31.77
CA ILE A 461 3.32 -11.59 32.58
C ILE A 461 3.04 -11.25 34.03
N GLU A 462 2.30 -10.19 34.32
CA GLU A 462 1.94 -9.78 35.68
C GLU A 462 1.12 -10.88 36.38
N ALA A 463 0.17 -11.49 35.68
CA ALA A 463 -0.62 -12.61 36.19
C ALA A 463 0.18 -13.93 36.42
N ASN A 464 1.32 -14.12 35.75
CA ASN A 464 2.07 -15.39 35.75
C ASN A 464 3.55 -15.28 36.21
N ILE A 465 3.99 -14.14 36.74
CA ILE A 465 5.40 -13.82 37.03
C ILE A 465 6.15 -14.94 37.77
N TYR A 466 5.54 -15.54 38.81
CA TYR A 466 6.11 -16.64 39.58
C TYR A 466 6.40 -17.90 38.77
N ARG A 467 5.54 -18.22 37.78
CA ARG A 467 5.73 -19.37 36.88
C ARG A 467 6.91 -19.14 35.95
N TYR A 468 7.05 -17.94 35.40
CA TYR A 468 8.18 -17.59 34.54
C TYR A 468 9.52 -17.62 35.29
N VAL A 469 9.58 -17.07 36.52
CA VAL A 469 10.77 -17.16 37.38
C VAL A 469 11.15 -18.61 37.66
N ALA A 470 10.17 -19.48 37.98
CA ALA A 470 10.42 -20.91 38.19
C ALA A 470 10.98 -21.61 36.93
N ILE A 471 10.45 -21.29 35.74
CA ILE A 471 10.95 -21.82 34.46
C ILE A 471 12.38 -21.37 34.19
N VAL A 472 12.71 -20.09 34.41
CA VAL A 472 14.07 -19.54 34.23
C VAL A 472 15.06 -20.20 35.18
N LEU A 473 14.70 -20.39 36.45
CA LEU A 473 15.52 -21.11 37.44
C LEU A 473 15.73 -22.58 37.05
N LEU A 474 14.70 -23.26 36.53
CA LEU A 474 14.81 -24.64 36.05
C LEU A 474 15.73 -24.74 34.82
N LEU A 475 15.58 -23.83 33.85
CA LEU A 475 16.45 -23.76 32.66
C LEU A 475 17.90 -23.48 33.05
N TYR A 476 18.15 -22.58 34.00
CA TYR A 476 19.48 -22.34 34.56
C TYR A 476 20.06 -23.59 35.24
N LEU A 477 19.26 -24.33 36.02
CA LEU A 477 19.66 -25.59 36.65
C LEU A 477 20.02 -26.68 35.60
N LEU A 478 19.27 -26.76 34.50
CA LEU A 478 19.54 -27.69 33.40
C LEU A 478 20.81 -27.29 32.64
N LEU A 479 20.97 -26.00 32.32
CA LEU A 479 22.14 -25.45 31.61
C LEU A 479 23.43 -25.59 32.44
N SER A 480 23.39 -25.36 33.75
CA SER A 480 24.55 -25.57 34.63
C SER A 480 24.97 -27.04 34.69
N LYS A 481 24.01 -27.98 34.64
CA LYS A 481 24.28 -29.43 34.63
C LYS A 481 24.58 -29.99 33.23
N ARG A 482 24.53 -29.19 32.16
CA ARG A 482 24.61 -29.66 30.75
C ARG A 482 25.80 -30.59 30.48
N LYS A 483 27.02 -30.25 30.91
CA LYS A 483 28.23 -31.08 30.69
C LYS A 483 28.09 -32.47 31.31
N LYS A 484 27.47 -32.57 32.50
CA LYS A 484 27.25 -33.83 33.23
C LYS A 484 26.15 -34.68 32.58
N ILE A 485 25.11 -34.03 32.03
CA ILE A 485 24.04 -34.68 31.27
C ILE A 485 24.58 -35.23 29.94
N TYR A 486 25.25 -34.39 29.13
CA TYR A 486 25.84 -34.81 27.85
C TYR A 486 26.82 -35.98 28.02
N LYS A 487 27.71 -35.94 29.03
CA LYS A 487 28.62 -37.05 29.33
C LYS A 487 27.86 -38.34 29.64
N LYS A 488 26.89 -38.29 30.57
CA LYS A 488 26.13 -39.47 31.03
C LYS A 488 25.18 -40.04 29.96
N VAL A 489 24.67 -39.20 29.05
CA VAL A 489 23.88 -39.62 27.88
C VAL A 489 24.78 -40.22 26.81
N GLY A 490 25.93 -39.59 26.52
CA GLY A 490 26.94 -40.10 25.59
C GLY A 490 27.47 -41.48 26.00
N GLU A 491 27.83 -41.67 27.27
CA GLU A 491 28.27 -42.95 27.83
C GLU A 491 27.21 -44.07 27.69
N ARG A 492 25.91 -43.72 27.75
CA ARG A 492 24.81 -44.68 27.58
C ARG A 492 24.48 -44.98 26.13
N LEU A 493 24.59 -43.99 25.23
CA LEU A 493 24.26 -44.15 23.82
C LEU A 493 25.43 -44.70 22.99
N ALA A 494 26.68 -44.41 23.36
CA ALA A 494 27.87 -44.88 22.64
C ALA A 494 27.87 -46.41 22.33
N PRO A 495 27.62 -47.33 23.30
CA PRO A 495 27.59 -48.76 22.99
C PRO A 495 26.41 -49.16 22.10
N LEU A 496 25.28 -48.45 22.17
CA LEU A 496 24.11 -48.70 21.30
C LEU A 496 24.36 -48.24 19.86
N VAL A 497 24.98 -47.07 19.69
CA VAL A 497 25.36 -46.53 18.37
C VAL A 497 26.45 -47.40 17.74
N GLN A 498 27.52 -47.73 18.46
CA GLN A 498 28.58 -48.62 17.96
C GLN A 498 28.03 -50.00 17.55
N LYS A 499 27.16 -50.60 18.38
CA LYS A 499 26.50 -51.87 18.04
C LYS A 499 25.60 -51.74 16.81
N GLY A 500 24.87 -50.63 16.66
CA GLY A 500 24.06 -50.33 15.47
C GLY A 500 24.89 -50.22 14.19
N VAL A 501 26.00 -49.47 14.23
CA VAL A 501 26.95 -49.32 13.12
C VAL A 501 27.52 -50.69 12.73
N VAL A 502 28.11 -51.44 13.66
CA VAL A 502 28.70 -52.76 13.40
C VAL A 502 27.66 -53.77 12.86
N LEU A 503 26.42 -53.73 13.33
CA LEU A 503 25.34 -54.57 12.78
C LEU A 503 24.95 -54.17 11.36
N SER A 504 24.92 -52.86 11.07
CA SER A 504 24.62 -52.34 9.73
C SER A 504 25.72 -52.64 8.70
N GLU A 505 26.99 -52.56 9.10
CA GLU A 505 28.15 -52.94 8.27
C GLU A 505 28.15 -54.43 7.96
N HIS A 506 27.95 -55.29 8.97
CA HIS A 506 27.84 -56.73 8.75
C HIS A 506 26.60 -57.14 7.93
N ALA A 507 25.51 -56.36 7.96
CA ALA A 507 24.35 -56.59 7.10
C ALA A 507 24.63 -56.16 5.65
N ALA A 508 25.23 -54.98 5.46
CA ALA A 508 25.63 -54.46 4.15
C ALA A 508 26.66 -55.36 3.45
N MET A 509 27.69 -55.81 4.17
CA MET A 509 28.76 -56.64 3.61
C MET A 509 28.27 -58.04 3.19
N ARG A 510 27.43 -58.69 4.01
CA ARG A 510 26.82 -59.99 3.64
C ARG A 510 25.95 -59.89 2.39
N TYR A 511 25.22 -58.77 2.25
CA TYR A 511 24.42 -58.49 1.06
C TYR A 511 25.28 -58.25 -0.19
N ILE A 512 26.32 -57.42 -0.09
CA ILE A 512 27.25 -57.13 -1.21
C ILE A 512 27.98 -58.40 -1.67
N ARG A 513 28.31 -59.31 -0.75
CA ARG A 513 28.95 -60.60 -1.06
C ARG A 513 27.98 -61.70 -1.50
N GLY A 514 26.66 -61.46 -1.46
CA GLY A 514 25.64 -62.44 -1.81
C GLY A 514 25.52 -63.64 -0.85
N GLU A 515 26.01 -63.50 0.38
CA GLU A 515 26.10 -64.56 1.40
C GLU A 515 24.72 -64.91 2.02
N ASP A 516 23.75 -63.99 1.99
CA ASP A 516 22.38 -64.21 2.49
C ASP A 516 21.34 -63.87 1.40
N ARG A 517 20.76 -64.92 0.81
CA ARG A 517 19.77 -64.82 -0.29
C ARG A 517 18.32 -64.77 0.18
N THR A 518 18.07 -64.70 1.49
CA THR A 518 16.69 -64.60 2.00
C THR A 518 16.10 -63.21 1.76
N LEU A 519 14.76 -63.10 1.65
CA LEU A 519 14.08 -61.80 1.54
C LEU A 519 14.39 -60.89 2.75
N ALA A 520 14.51 -61.50 3.94
CA ALA A 520 14.91 -60.79 5.15
C ALA A 520 16.37 -60.30 5.11
N GLY A 521 17.29 -61.10 4.57
CA GLY A 521 18.68 -60.73 4.33
C GLY A 521 18.82 -59.58 3.33
N TYR A 522 18.09 -59.65 2.21
CA TYR A 522 18.01 -58.59 1.20
C TYR A 522 17.53 -57.26 1.80
N ILE A 523 16.43 -57.27 2.56
CA ILE A 523 15.86 -56.07 3.19
C ILE A 523 16.84 -55.49 4.23
N LYS A 524 17.40 -56.34 5.12
CA LYS A 524 18.38 -55.91 6.12
C LYS A 524 19.67 -55.36 5.49
N GLY A 525 20.13 -55.95 4.38
CA GLY A 525 21.28 -55.48 3.62
C GLY A 525 21.09 -54.08 3.04
N LYS A 526 19.96 -53.85 2.34
CA LYS A 526 19.63 -52.52 1.82
C LYS A 526 19.41 -51.47 2.92
N LEU A 527 18.75 -51.84 4.03
CA LEU A 527 18.60 -50.96 5.19
C LEU A 527 19.96 -50.62 5.84
N GLY A 528 20.88 -51.58 5.91
CA GLY A 528 22.25 -51.36 6.40
C GLY A 528 23.04 -50.39 5.53
N ILE A 529 22.98 -50.56 4.21
CA ILE A 529 23.60 -49.63 3.24
C ILE A 529 23.00 -48.22 3.37
N LEU A 530 21.68 -48.12 3.45
CA LEU A 530 20.97 -46.84 3.63
C LEU A 530 21.39 -46.16 4.94
N TYR A 531 21.49 -46.91 6.04
CA TYR A 531 21.93 -46.39 7.33
C TYR A 531 23.38 -45.85 7.30
N LEU A 532 24.31 -46.57 6.70
CA LEU A 532 25.70 -46.11 6.53
C LEU A 532 25.80 -44.87 5.62
N TYR A 533 24.95 -44.78 4.61
CA TYR A 533 24.85 -43.60 3.76
C TYR A 533 24.29 -42.38 4.52
N LEU A 534 23.25 -42.59 5.34
CA LEU A 534 22.69 -41.55 6.21
C LEU A 534 23.70 -41.04 7.25
N ILE A 535 24.51 -41.92 7.87
CA ILE A 535 25.59 -41.50 8.78
C ILE A 535 26.57 -40.56 8.07
N LYS A 536 27.04 -40.92 6.87
CA LYS A 536 27.96 -40.07 6.09
C LYS A 536 27.36 -38.70 5.73
N ILE A 537 26.04 -38.62 5.54
CA ILE A 537 25.34 -37.35 5.36
C ILE A 537 25.35 -36.56 6.67
N VAL A 538 24.97 -37.18 7.79
CA VAL A 538 24.95 -36.54 9.12
C VAL A 538 26.33 -36.02 9.54
N ASP A 539 27.40 -36.80 9.32
CA ASP A 539 28.78 -36.38 9.60
C ASP A 539 29.18 -35.17 8.74
N GLY A 540 28.83 -35.18 7.45
CA GLY A 540 29.05 -34.06 6.53
C GLY A 540 28.29 -32.79 6.95
N LEU A 541 27.04 -32.94 7.37
CA LEU A 541 26.21 -31.83 7.89
C LEU A 541 26.75 -31.29 9.22
N ALA A 542 27.21 -32.17 10.12
CA ALA A 542 27.84 -31.78 11.37
C ALA A 542 29.15 -31.00 11.13
N TYR A 543 29.91 -31.36 10.09
CA TYR A 543 31.12 -30.65 9.70
C TYR A 543 30.85 -29.21 9.21
N ALA A 544 29.66 -28.90 8.69
CA ALA A 544 29.29 -27.53 8.30
C ALA A 544 29.39 -26.55 9.48
N ARG A 545 29.13 -27.01 10.72
CA ARG A 545 29.33 -26.21 11.94
C ARG A 545 30.81 -25.87 12.19
N TYR A 546 31.76 -26.70 11.75
CA TYR A 546 33.18 -26.37 11.88
C TYR A 546 33.56 -25.26 10.89
N VAL A 547 33.14 -25.40 9.63
CA VAL A 547 33.41 -24.47 8.51
C VAL A 547 32.96 -23.03 8.82
N ILE A 548 31.77 -22.83 9.42
CA ILE A 548 31.28 -21.47 9.73
C ILE A 548 32.14 -20.70 10.75
N PHE A 549 32.92 -21.40 11.59
CA PHE A 549 33.81 -20.79 12.60
C PHE A 549 35.30 -20.87 12.24
N HIS A 550 35.69 -21.78 11.34
CA HIS A 550 37.07 -21.98 10.88
C HIS A 550 37.06 -22.02 9.34
N PRO A 551 36.82 -20.88 8.65
CA PRO A 551 36.57 -20.88 7.21
C PRO A 551 37.75 -21.39 6.39
N PHE A 552 38.97 -20.93 6.68
CA PHE A 552 40.17 -21.31 5.91
C PHE A 552 40.42 -22.83 5.99
N ASP A 553 40.60 -23.36 7.20
CA ASP A 553 40.83 -24.79 7.42
C ASP A 553 39.63 -25.62 6.97
N GLY A 554 38.41 -25.16 7.26
CA GLY A 554 37.18 -25.84 6.90
C GLY A 554 36.98 -26.00 5.40
N PHE A 555 37.16 -24.93 4.60
CA PHE A 555 37.08 -25.02 3.14
C PHE A 555 38.27 -25.80 2.54
N TRP A 556 39.43 -25.79 3.19
CA TRP A 556 40.57 -26.60 2.78
C TRP A 556 40.30 -28.10 2.97
N ASP A 557 39.77 -28.50 4.14
CA ASP A 557 39.34 -29.86 4.48
C ASP A 557 38.19 -30.36 3.58
N LEU A 558 37.23 -29.48 3.25
CA LEU A 558 36.14 -29.83 2.32
C LEU A 558 36.70 -30.27 0.95
N LYS A 559 37.78 -29.63 0.49
CA LYS A 559 38.42 -29.93 -0.80
C LYS A 559 39.40 -31.11 -0.74
N HIS A 560 40.35 -31.10 0.20
CA HIS A 560 41.48 -32.02 0.21
C HIS A 560 41.17 -33.30 1.03
N GLU A 561 40.70 -33.13 2.27
CA GLU A 561 40.32 -34.23 3.17
C GLU A 561 38.95 -34.86 2.82
N LYS A 562 38.21 -34.27 1.87
CA LYS A 562 36.90 -34.74 1.38
C LYS A 562 35.86 -34.94 2.51
N ARG A 563 35.96 -34.13 3.57
CA ARG A 563 34.99 -34.13 4.68
C ARG A 563 33.59 -33.66 4.24
N GLY A 564 33.51 -32.93 3.14
CA GLY A 564 32.26 -32.58 2.46
C GLY A 564 31.84 -33.62 1.43
N ASN A 565 30.55 -33.92 1.37
CA ASN A 565 29.98 -34.77 0.32
C ASN A 565 28.80 -34.08 -0.39
N ILE A 566 28.59 -34.42 -1.67
CA ILE A 566 27.52 -33.83 -2.49
C ILE A 566 26.15 -34.01 -1.82
N PRO A 567 25.76 -35.19 -1.30
CA PRO A 567 24.46 -35.37 -0.66
C PRO A 567 24.23 -34.42 0.53
N ALA A 568 25.23 -34.21 1.40
CA ALA A 568 25.16 -33.22 2.48
C ALA A 568 25.05 -31.78 1.96
N ALA A 569 25.81 -31.42 0.91
CA ALA A 569 25.69 -30.12 0.26
C ALA A 569 24.29 -29.89 -0.35
N THR A 570 23.71 -30.91 -1.00
CA THR A 570 22.35 -30.85 -1.55
C THR A 570 21.29 -30.74 -0.44
N VAL A 571 21.49 -31.42 0.70
CA VAL A 571 20.62 -31.25 1.88
C VAL A 571 20.73 -29.84 2.46
N LEU A 572 21.94 -29.26 2.57
CA LEU A 572 22.11 -27.87 3.00
C LEU A 572 21.40 -26.90 2.04
N LEU A 573 21.58 -27.06 0.73
CA LEU A 573 20.91 -26.22 -0.27
C LEU A 573 19.39 -26.32 -0.18
N PHE A 574 18.85 -27.53 -0.01
CA PHE A 574 17.42 -27.75 0.23
C PHE A 574 16.96 -27.07 1.54
N LEU A 575 17.76 -27.14 2.61
CA LEU A 575 17.47 -26.47 3.88
C LEU A 575 17.53 -24.94 3.77
N VAL A 576 18.41 -24.35 2.95
CA VAL A 576 18.42 -22.90 2.69
C VAL A 576 17.13 -22.47 1.99
N ALA A 577 16.74 -23.16 0.91
CA ALA A 577 15.48 -22.88 0.21
C ALA A 577 14.26 -23.09 1.13
N SER A 578 14.25 -24.17 1.91
CA SER A 578 13.22 -24.41 2.93
C SER A 578 13.18 -23.31 3.99
N THR A 579 14.34 -22.82 4.44
CA THR A 579 14.44 -21.73 5.44
C THR A 579 13.82 -20.45 4.91
N TYR A 580 14.07 -20.12 3.64
CA TYR A 580 13.49 -18.95 2.99
C TYR A 580 11.95 -19.05 2.88
N VAL A 581 11.41 -20.21 2.48
CA VAL A 581 9.96 -20.47 2.47
C VAL A 581 9.37 -20.41 3.88
N ILE A 582 10.00 -21.05 4.87
CA ILE A 582 9.57 -21.03 6.27
C ILE A 582 9.54 -19.59 6.80
N GLN A 583 10.54 -18.79 6.47
CA GLN A 583 10.59 -17.38 6.85
C GLN A 583 9.44 -16.58 6.21
N LYS A 584 9.20 -16.72 4.90
CA LYS A 584 8.05 -16.06 4.23
C LYS A 584 6.68 -16.47 4.80
N GLN A 585 6.52 -17.72 5.22
CA GLN A 585 5.22 -18.24 5.67
C GLN A 585 4.95 -18.09 7.18
N TYR A 586 5.96 -18.25 8.03
CA TYR A 586 5.79 -18.39 9.48
C TYR A 586 6.44 -17.28 10.32
N MET A 587 7.03 -16.26 9.68
CA MET A 587 7.46 -15.05 10.39
C MET A 587 6.24 -14.37 11.04
N GLY A 588 6.46 -13.81 12.23
CA GLY A 588 5.39 -13.24 13.06
C GLY A 588 4.60 -12.16 12.33
N PHE A 589 3.30 -12.08 12.59
CA PHE A 589 2.34 -11.24 11.86
C PHE A 589 2.80 -9.78 11.68
N ILE A 590 3.39 -9.18 12.72
CA ILE A 590 3.93 -7.81 12.70
C ILE A 590 5.01 -7.63 11.62
N PHE A 591 5.83 -8.65 11.38
CA PHE A 591 6.98 -8.59 10.45
C PHE A 591 6.72 -9.29 9.12
N ASN A 592 5.57 -9.94 8.96
CA ASN A 592 5.19 -10.66 7.75
C ASN A 592 4.11 -9.91 6.97
N SER A 593 4.51 -9.25 5.88
CA SER A 593 3.63 -8.55 4.95
C SER A 593 3.29 -9.37 3.70
N ASN A 594 3.75 -10.62 3.58
CA ASN A 594 3.47 -11.45 2.40
C ASN A 594 1.98 -11.85 2.36
N ASP A 595 1.36 -11.76 1.19
CA ASP A 595 0.05 -12.37 0.92
C ASP A 595 0.23 -13.89 0.83
N LEU A 596 -0.11 -14.59 1.93
CA LEU A 596 0.03 -16.04 2.04
C LEU A 596 -0.84 -16.82 1.04
N ALA A 597 -1.90 -16.23 0.49
CA ALA A 597 -2.75 -16.87 -0.53
C ALA A 597 -2.10 -16.86 -1.92
N LYS A 598 -1.20 -15.91 -2.19
CA LYS A 598 -0.47 -15.78 -3.47
C LYS A 598 0.90 -16.49 -3.49
N ILE A 599 1.37 -17.04 -2.37
CA ILE A 599 2.69 -17.73 -2.30
C ILE A 599 2.67 -19.05 -3.06
N ASN A 600 3.48 -19.14 -4.12
CA ASN A 600 3.80 -20.40 -4.79
C ASN A 600 5.11 -20.99 -4.26
N ILE A 601 5.02 -22.01 -3.40
CA ILE A 601 6.19 -22.66 -2.76
C ILE A 601 7.24 -23.10 -3.79
N LEU A 602 6.84 -23.66 -4.94
CA LEU A 602 7.79 -24.10 -5.96
C LEU A 602 8.57 -22.93 -6.56
N LEU A 603 7.91 -21.80 -6.80
CA LEU A 603 8.55 -20.58 -7.30
C LEU A 603 9.53 -20.01 -6.27
N GLU A 604 9.20 -20.06 -4.98
CA GLU A 604 10.09 -19.63 -3.88
C GLU A 604 11.29 -20.57 -3.65
N PHE A 605 11.15 -21.86 -3.95
CA PHE A 605 12.31 -22.75 -4.04
C PHE A 605 13.19 -22.39 -5.24
N CYS A 606 12.58 -22.16 -6.42
CA CYS A 606 13.30 -21.75 -7.62
C CYS A 606 14.03 -20.40 -7.47
N SER A 607 13.46 -19.43 -6.74
CA SER A 607 14.09 -18.13 -6.51
C SER A 607 15.38 -18.20 -5.67
N VAL A 608 15.58 -19.27 -4.89
CA VAL A 608 16.84 -19.57 -4.19
C VAL A 608 17.75 -20.48 -5.03
N LEU A 609 17.19 -21.53 -5.65
CA LEU A 609 17.97 -22.53 -6.37
C LEU A 609 18.56 -22.01 -7.69
N ILE A 610 17.84 -21.16 -8.43
CA ILE A 610 18.32 -20.65 -9.73
C ILE A 610 19.53 -19.72 -9.55
N PRO A 611 19.52 -18.68 -8.67
CA PRO A 611 20.71 -17.86 -8.43
C PRO A 611 21.89 -18.67 -7.88
N PHE A 612 21.65 -19.68 -7.03
CA PHE A 612 22.71 -20.57 -6.56
C PHE A 612 23.35 -21.38 -7.70
N MET A 613 22.53 -21.96 -8.60
CA MET A 613 23.05 -22.71 -9.74
C MET A 613 23.75 -21.81 -10.75
N LEU A 614 23.23 -20.60 -11.02
CA LEU A 614 23.90 -19.59 -11.83
C LEU A 614 25.24 -19.19 -11.24
N TRP A 615 25.32 -19.00 -9.91
CA TRP A 615 26.58 -18.78 -9.22
C TRP A 615 27.59 -19.92 -9.46
N VAL A 616 27.20 -21.18 -9.23
CA VAL A 616 28.11 -22.32 -9.43
C VAL A 616 28.55 -22.44 -10.90
N ILE A 617 27.63 -22.29 -11.86
CA ILE A 617 27.89 -22.41 -13.30
C ILE A 617 28.79 -21.29 -13.80
N VAL A 618 28.47 -20.02 -13.50
CA VAL A 618 29.27 -18.87 -13.96
C VAL A 618 30.62 -18.84 -13.25
N ASN A 619 30.68 -19.12 -11.95
CA ASN A 619 31.93 -19.19 -11.21
C ASN A 619 32.85 -20.27 -11.79
N TRP A 620 32.35 -21.48 -12.04
CA TRP A 620 33.12 -22.52 -12.74
C TRP A 620 33.57 -22.07 -14.14
N SER A 621 32.65 -21.48 -14.93
CA SER A 621 32.94 -21.08 -16.32
C SER A 621 33.95 -19.93 -16.45
N LEU A 622 34.02 -19.06 -15.44
CA LEU A 622 34.96 -17.93 -15.42
C LEU A 622 36.30 -18.30 -14.76
N THR A 623 36.28 -19.20 -13.77
CA THR A 623 37.51 -19.63 -13.09
C THR A 623 38.37 -20.58 -13.91
N THR A 624 37.82 -21.28 -14.90
CA THR A 624 38.62 -21.98 -15.93
C THR A 624 39.47 -21.04 -16.78
N LEU A 625 38.99 -19.81 -17.04
CA LEU A 625 39.75 -18.75 -17.73
C LEU A 625 40.73 -18.03 -16.78
N MET A 626 40.37 -17.91 -15.50
CA MET A 626 41.14 -17.18 -14.48
C MET A 626 42.10 -18.09 -13.67
N GLU A 627 42.50 -19.24 -14.23
CA GLU A 627 43.46 -20.21 -13.63
C GLU A 627 43.06 -20.76 -12.24
N GLY A 628 41.76 -20.82 -11.95
CA GLY A 628 41.25 -21.29 -10.66
C GLY A 628 41.29 -22.81 -10.55
N LYS A 629 41.86 -23.34 -9.47
CA LYS A 629 42.01 -24.80 -9.27
C LYS A 629 40.76 -25.51 -8.70
N GLY A 630 39.61 -24.84 -8.66
CA GLY A 630 38.36 -25.39 -8.13
C GLY A 630 37.56 -26.13 -9.20
N THR A 631 37.13 -27.35 -8.92
CA THR A 631 36.20 -28.06 -9.81
C THR A 631 34.76 -27.60 -9.57
N PHE A 632 33.86 -27.80 -10.54
CA PHE A 632 32.41 -27.55 -10.39
C PHE A 632 31.84 -28.17 -9.10
N LYS A 633 32.28 -29.38 -8.76
CA LYS A 633 31.90 -30.09 -7.53
C LYS A 633 32.37 -29.37 -6.27
N ASP A 634 33.60 -28.86 -6.25
CA ASP A 634 34.16 -28.16 -5.09
C ASP A 634 33.41 -26.85 -4.84
N ILE A 635 33.14 -26.09 -5.93
CA ILE A 635 32.37 -24.84 -5.90
C ILE A 635 30.95 -25.11 -5.38
N TYR A 636 30.27 -26.16 -5.86
CA TYR A 636 28.93 -26.56 -5.40
C TYR A 636 28.92 -26.89 -3.91
N ILE A 637 29.84 -27.76 -3.45
CA ILE A 637 29.91 -28.18 -2.04
C ILE A 637 30.16 -26.96 -1.15
N ALA A 638 31.17 -26.15 -1.45
CA ALA A 638 31.52 -25.03 -0.58
C ALA A 638 30.50 -23.90 -0.59
N SER A 639 29.88 -23.60 -1.72
CA SER A 639 28.82 -22.59 -1.78
C SER A 639 27.62 -23.03 -0.92
N ALA A 640 27.26 -24.31 -0.93
CA ALA A 640 26.19 -24.83 -0.07
C ALA A 640 26.58 -24.79 1.42
N TYR A 641 27.83 -25.12 1.76
CA TYR A 641 28.32 -25.05 3.15
C TYR A 641 28.45 -23.60 3.66
N ALA A 642 28.79 -22.64 2.79
CA ALA A 642 28.85 -21.22 3.13
C ALA A 642 27.49 -20.65 3.57
N PHE A 643 26.37 -21.19 3.08
CA PHE A 643 25.02 -20.74 3.42
C PHE A 643 24.46 -21.31 4.74
N THR A 644 25.24 -22.14 5.45
CA THR A 644 24.86 -22.70 6.77
C THR A 644 24.41 -21.66 7.81
N PRO A 645 24.98 -20.45 7.92
CA PRO A 645 24.49 -19.43 8.87
C PRO A 645 23.03 -19.02 8.64
N ILE A 646 22.55 -19.00 7.39
CA ILE A 646 21.16 -18.64 7.04
C ILE A 646 20.20 -19.63 7.72
N ILE A 647 20.47 -20.94 7.60
CA ILE A 647 19.66 -22.00 8.23
C ILE A 647 19.67 -21.86 9.75
N LEU A 648 20.87 -21.73 10.34
CA LEU A 648 21.05 -21.74 11.79
C LEU A 648 20.50 -20.50 12.50
N ILE A 649 20.43 -19.36 11.83
CA ILE A 649 19.98 -18.09 12.40
C ILE A 649 18.51 -17.81 12.03
N ASN A 650 18.12 -17.93 10.75
CA ASN A 650 16.80 -17.49 10.33
C ASN A 650 15.67 -18.40 10.83
N ILE A 651 15.90 -19.71 11.02
CA ILE A 651 14.88 -20.61 11.59
C ILE A 651 14.53 -20.19 13.05
N PRO A 652 15.49 -20.07 13.99
CA PRO A 652 15.20 -19.53 15.32
C PRO A 652 14.59 -18.12 15.31
N VAL A 653 15.11 -17.22 14.47
CA VAL A 653 14.59 -15.85 14.36
C VAL A 653 13.14 -15.82 13.89
N THR A 654 12.76 -16.68 12.93
CA THR A 654 11.37 -16.82 12.47
C THR A 654 10.46 -17.24 13.62
N ILE A 655 10.86 -18.22 14.44
CA ILE A 655 10.10 -18.66 15.61
C ILE A 655 9.99 -17.52 16.63
N VAL A 656 11.10 -16.87 17.00
CA VAL A 656 11.13 -15.78 18.00
C VAL A 656 10.31 -14.58 17.55
N SER A 657 10.27 -14.27 16.24
CA SER A 657 9.51 -13.14 15.69
C SER A 657 7.99 -13.20 15.95
N ASN A 658 7.44 -14.36 16.33
CA ASN A 658 6.05 -14.50 16.73
C ASN A 658 5.76 -14.00 18.16
N TYR A 659 6.79 -13.61 18.93
CA TYR A 659 6.69 -13.19 20.34
C TYR A 659 7.22 -11.77 20.59
N LEU A 660 7.66 -11.08 19.54
CA LEU A 660 8.23 -9.74 19.60
C LEU A 660 7.22 -8.67 19.16
N ILE A 661 7.31 -7.48 19.75
CA ILE A 661 6.57 -6.29 19.31
C ILE A 661 7.34 -5.52 18.21
N ALA A 662 6.69 -4.61 17.49
CA ALA A 662 7.28 -3.86 16.38
C ALA A 662 8.60 -3.15 16.74
N GLU A 663 8.68 -2.54 17.92
CA GLU A 663 9.90 -1.86 18.42
C GLU A 663 11.08 -2.83 18.64
N GLU A 664 10.79 -4.08 19.03
CA GLU A 664 11.80 -5.15 19.17
C GLU A 664 12.25 -5.71 17.81
N GLY A 665 11.56 -5.34 16.72
CA GLY A 665 11.80 -5.81 15.34
C GLY A 665 13.20 -5.52 14.80
N VAL A 666 13.88 -4.49 15.31
CA VAL A 666 15.27 -4.18 14.95
C VAL A 666 16.19 -5.39 15.17
N LEU A 667 15.95 -6.20 16.20
CA LEU A 667 16.70 -7.42 16.47
C LEU A 667 16.48 -8.48 15.37
N VAL A 668 15.23 -8.67 14.94
CA VAL A 668 14.85 -9.63 13.89
C VAL A 668 15.60 -9.32 12.58
N PHE A 669 15.51 -8.08 12.12
CA PHE A 669 16.18 -7.63 10.90
C PHE A 669 17.72 -7.68 11.05
N SER A 670 18.25 -7.33 12.22
CA SER A 670 19.69 -7.42 12.50
C SER A 670 20.21 -8.84 12.40
N PHE A 671 19.52 -9.84 12.96
CA PHE A 671 19.95 -11.24 12.86
C PHE A 671 19.86 -11.78 11.42
N ILE A 672 18.84 -11.41 10.64
CA ILE A 672 18.73 -11.77 9.22
C ILE A 672 19.87 -11.13 8.41
N ALA A 673 20.20 -9.86 8.67
CA ALA A 673 21.34 -9.19 8.04
C ALA A 673 22.68 -9.86 8.41
N ILE A 674 22.87 -10.22 9.69
CA ILE A 674 24.06 -10.94 10.16
C ILE A 674 24.18 -12.31 9.47
N SER A 675 23.10 -13.06 9.32
CA SER A 675 23.15 -14.39 8.68
C SER A 675 23.53 -14.30 7.20
N LEU A 676 22.99 -13.30 6.48
CA LEU A 676 23.34 -13.03 5.09
C LEU A 676 24.79 -12.55 4.94
N LEU A 677 25.23 -11.58 5.75
CA LEU A 677 26.60 -11.06 5.70
C LEU A 677 27.63 -12.14 6.05
N TRP A 678 27.33 -13.00 7.03
CA TRP A 678 28.18 -14.14 7.38
C TRP A 678 28.21 -15.19 6.25
N ALA A 679 27.06 -15.48 5.61
CA ALA A 679 27.02 -16.38 4.47
C ALA A 679 27.82 -15.84 3.26
N LEU A 680 27.74 -14.54 2.97
CA LEU A 680 28.53 -13.89 1.92
C LEU A 680 30.04 -13.88 2.25
N PHE A 681 30.41 -13.63 3.51
CA PHE A 681 31.78 -13.73 3.99
C PHE A 681 32.34 -15.15 3.79
N LEU A 682 31.59 -16.18 4.21
CA LEU A 682 31.99 -17.58 4.00
C LEU A 682 32.06 -17.95 2.52
N LEU A 683 31.16 -17.42 1.68
CA LEU A 683 31.18 -17.67 0.24
C LEU A 683 32.47 -17.12 -0.39
N PHE A 684 32.86 -15.89 -0.01
CA PHE A 684 34.10 -15.26 -0.47
C PHE A 684 35.36 -16.03 -0.03
N PHE A 685 35.44 -16.46 1.24
CA PHE A 685 36.59 -17.25 1.71
C PHE A 685 36.58 -18.69 1.18
N GLY A 686 35.40 -19.24 0.90
CA GLY A 686 35.22 -20.51 0.22
C GLY A 686 35.79 -20.50 -1.19
N THR A 687 35.45 -19.49 -2.01
CA THR A 687 36.03 -19.35 -3.36
C THR A 687 37.54 -19.13 -3.29
N MET A 688 38.01 -18.24 -2.42
CA MET A 688 39.44 -17.96 -2.25
C MET A 688 40.23 -19.24 -1.99
N THR A 689 39.78 -20.04 -1.02
CA THR A 689 40.45 -21.27 -0.58
C THR A 689 40.42 -22.36 -1.66
N ILE A 690 39.29 -22.50 -2.37
CA ILE A 690 39.10 -23.59 -3.34
C ILE A 690 39.80 -23.32 -4.66
N HIS A 691 39.81 -22.08 -5.13
CA HIS A 691 40.54 -21.72 -6.34
C HIS A 691 42.04 -21.48 -6.08
N GLN A 692 42.45 -21.38 -4.81
CA GLN A 692 43.81 -21.00 -4.37
C GLN A 692 44.20 -19.62 -4.89
N TYR A 693 43.29 -18.66 -4.75
CA TYR A 693 43.53 -17.26 -5.11
C TYR A 693 44.07 -16.46 -3.92
N ASP A 694 44.86 -15.42 -4.22
CA ASP A 694 45.09 -14.33 -3.29
C ASP A 694 43.79 -13.48 -3.14
N SER A 695 43.75 -12.64 -2.12
CA SER A 695 42.56 -11.83 -1.82
C SER A 695 42.20 -10.84 -2.95
N GLY A 696 43.20 -10.30 -3.66
CA GLY A 696 42.97 -9.36 -4.77
C GLY A 696 42.38 -10.05 -6.00
N LYS A 697 42.96 -11.18 -6.42
CA LYS A 697 42.42 -12.02 -7.51
C LYS A 697 41.02 -12.54 -7.17
N ASN A 698 40.75 -12.92 -5.92
CA ASN A 698 39.42 -13.36 -5.49
C ASN A 698 38.36 -12.24 -5.54
N ILE A 699 38.71 -10.99 -5.19
CA ILE A 699 37.81 -9.83 -5.35
C ILE A 699 37.47 -9.61 -6.83
N LEU A 700 38.48 -9.54 -7.70
CA LEU A 700 38.29 -9.34 -9.14
C LEU A 700 37.40 -10.43 -9.75
N VAL A 701 37.71 -11.70 -9.45
CA VAL A 701 36.91 -12.84 -9.94
C VAL A 701 35.48 -12.79 -9.39
N SER A 702 35.27 -12.46 -8.12
CA SER A 702 33.92 -12.37 -7.55
C SER A 702 33.06 -11.31 -8.26
N VAL A 703 33.64 -10.15 -8.57
CA VAL A 703 32.96 -9.10 -9.36
C VAL A 703 32.65 -9.59 -10.77
N LEU A 704 33.60 -10.24 -11.45
CA LEU A 704 33.39 -10.81 -12.78
C LEU A 704 32.33 -11.92 -12.80
N VAL A 705 32.22 -12.72 -11.75
CA VAL A 705 31.15 -13.73 -11.61
C VAL A 705 29.78 -13.06 -11.46
N ILE A 706 29.66 -12.00 -10.65
CA ILE A 706 28.40 -11.25 -10.53
C ILE A 706 27.99 -10.63 -11.87
N LEU A 707 28.93 -10.03 -12.61
CA LEU A 707 28.69 -9.51 -13.96
C LEU A 707 28.30 -10.62 -14.95
N GLY A 708 28.96 -11.79 -14.87
CA GLY A 708 28.64 -12.97 -15.68
C GLY A 708 27.25 -13.55 -15.38
N ILE A 709 26.80 -13.52 -14.13
CA ILE A 709 25.43 -13.90 -13.74
C ILE A 709 24.43 -12.90 -14.35
N ALA A 710 24.66 -11.60 -14.22
CA ALA A 710 23.79 -10.58 -14.80
C ALA A 710 23.68 -10.72 -16.34
N PHE A 711 24.81 -10.97 -17.03
CA PHE A 711 24.85 -11.24 -18.46
C PHE A 711 24.12 -12.53 -18.86
N THR A 712 24.30 -13.61 -18.08
CA THR A 712 23.62 -14.90 -18.29
C THR A 712 22.10 -14.77 -18.08
N MET A 713 21.67 -14.03 -17.06
CA MET A 713 20.25 -13.73 -16.82
C MET A 713 19.66 -12.88 -17.95
N PHE A 714 20.38 -11.87 -18.43
CA PHE A 714 19.95 -11.05 -19.58
C PHE A 714 19.73 -11.89 -20.84
N ILE A 715 20.70 -12.75 -21.19
CA ILE A 715 20.54 -13.69 -22.32
C ILE A 715 19.38 -14.65 -22.09
N GLY A 716 19.25 -15.18 -20.87
CA GLY A 716 18.15 -16.09 -20.51
C GLY A 716 16.78 -15.45 -20.71
N VAL A 717 16.57 -14.24 -20.17
CA VAL A 717 15.32 -13.48 -20.34
C VAL A 717 15.05 -13.17 -21.82
N LEU A 718 16.06 -12.74 -22.57
CA LEU A 718 15.94 -12.47 -24.00
C LEU A 718 15.54 -13.75 -24.77
N PHE A 719 16.14 -14.89 -24.44
CA PHE A 719 15.81 -16.18 -25.05
C PHE A 719 14.39 -16.64 -24.71
N PHE A 720 13.96 -16.52 -23.43
CA PHE A 720 12.59 -16.84 -23.03
C PHE A 720 11.55 -15.93 -23.71
N ASN A 721 11.82 -14.63 -23.82
CA ASN A 721 10.93 -13.68 -24.50
C ASN A 721 10.78 -14.01 -26.00
N LEU A 722 11.89 -14.34 -26.69
CA LEU A 722 11.85 -14.79 -28.09
C LEU A 722 11.12 -16.14 -28.22
N GLY A 723 11.35 -17.07 -27.29
CA GLY A 723 10.64 -18.35 -27.24
C GLY A 723 9.13 -18.18 -27.06
N GLU A 724 8.70 -17.29 -26.18
CA GLU A 724 7.27 -16.97 -25.98
C GLU A 724 6.66 -16.36 -27.25
N GLN A 725 7.36 -15.45 -27.93
CA GLN A 725 6.91 -14.88 -29.20
C GLN A 725 6.72 -15.95 -30.28
N VAL A 726 7.66 -16.90 -30.39
CA VAL A 726 7.55 -18.02 -31.34
C VAL A 726 6.39 -18.96 -30.97
N ILE A 727 6.22 -19.31 -29.70
CA ILE A 727 5.10 -20.13 -29.23
C ILE A 727 3.76 -19.43 -29.49
N ARG A 728 3.67 -18.13 -29.22
CA ARG A 728 2.48 -17.33 -29.46
C ARG A 728 2.12 -17.30 -30.95
N PHE A 729 3.08 -16.99 -31.81
CA PHE A 729 2.91 -17.04 -33.27
C PHE A 729 2.42 -18.40 -33.78
N VAL A 730 2.99 -19.51 -33.28
CA VAL A 730 2.53 -20.87 -33.62
C VAL A 730 1.11 -21.14 -33.10
N SER A 731 0.77 -20.66 -31.90
CA SER A 731 -0.58 -20.81 -31.34
C SER A 731 -1.64 -19.98 -32.09
N GLU A 732 -1.28 -18.79 -32.56
CA GLU A 732 -2.13 -17.94 -33.41
C GLU A 732 -2.40 -18.62 -34.76
N ILE A 733 -1.37 -19.18 -35.41
CA ILE A 733 -1.52 -19.99 -36.62
C ILE A 733 -2.40 -21.21 -36.38
N TYR A 734 -2.18 -21.95 -35.28
CA TYR A 734 -2.98 -23.13 -34.95
C TYR A 734 -4.47 -22.78 -34.76
N ASN A 735 -4.76 -21.72 -34.02
CA ASN A 735 -6.12 -21.25 -33.79
C ASN A 735 -6.79 -20.78 -35.10
N GLU A 736 -6.07 -20.04 -35.96
CA GLU A 736 -6.57 -19.58 -37.25
C GLU A 736 -6.87 -20.75 -38.22
N VAL A 737 -6.03 -21.80 -38.21
CA VAL A 737 -6.29 -23.02 -39.00
C VAL A 737 -7.49 -23.79 -38.43
N PHE A 738 -7.60 -23.92 -37.10
CA PHE A 738 -8.72 -24.60 -36.45
C PHE A 738 -10.06 -23.89 -36.67
N LEU A 739 -10.09 -22.55 -36.70
CA LEU A 739 -11.30 -21.76 -36.96
C LEU A 739 -11.74 -21.75 -38.44
N ARG A 740 -10.89 -22.27 -39.35
CA ARG A 740 -11.16 -22.36 -40.80
C ARG A 740 -11.52 -23.78 -41.27
N LEU A 741 -11.53 -24.76 -40.36
CA LEU A 741 -11.92 -26.17 -40.59
C LEU A 741 -13.31 -26.44 -40.02
#